data_AF-A0A5D6Y0G4-F1
#
_entry.id   AF-A0A5D6Y0G4-F1
#
_cell.length_a   1.000
_cell.length_b   1.000
_cell.length_c   1.000
_cell.angle_alpha   90.00
_cell.angle_beta   90.00
_cell.angle_gamma   90.00
#
_symmetry.space_group_name_H-M   'P 1'
#
loop_
_entity.id
_entity.type
_entity.pdbx_description
1 polymer ?
#
loop_
_entity_poly.entity_id
_entity_poly.type
_entity_poly.pdbx_seq_one_letter_code
_entity_poly.pdbx_strand_id
1 'polypeptide(L)'
;MVRTLELRATPGGVLWSSRPLVSARGLLVAARNLPLTSAEHAPPARFRCAAFSASGDVLAAADEKGRVFAFFLASNRYALLQHVGAPALACCFSPTRRNELLITCENETARCIDVQSQTLISTLRGHRLPARSASFQTSGKLALTASPDAVILWDTTDWSRFRVLNAGPGVEAAMFVARGDLVAVCFQDDAIMMWELASLALRCRFSLPAHECAAGLRSISVSDDYKVLVASGRSPFIYVWDFEAQTIIRIIELPAPIQEVVNHAFLPGHTSMISILASDGALFFLDVAARKPKVTLEISKRDTTLTAFAIDRHARYLAACTDDGFLLLYDLEIARETARRAQAERRKHGLFDLDANARLATRSGLRPDRLLTSRPMPSKLIDSLFGTTLQRRGDTDGGGVAQPDAPLSDGDSDPGVQARTAPCASSRQQQLVRENRTPASRPANPLATPPDAISAHEREVNRKRLAASLQCCGVYPKKYRLLVWRFLLRLPKNEEAFRSLVRKGKHPAFVRLGELYPLRDARLFRRLHRVLSAVAFWCPAFGEASYLPALVYPFVKVFRANDLAAFEASLSVLLHWCGDFLESLPHAPGRVLGTLDRALQRRDPQLYAHFQQHQVTADVYGWSLLKTIFTEVLSEDEWLTLWDHLFTHAATPQLLYTAVLAYVSYFRTALLGACDRVSIDQFFHQQNAMNVQSFVQLMLNLSQSIDATAFESPDGAWEEEEAPSDERQQKPEEDDDAPRRRAAVSHWPLPRGQYPAFARYPKFVVDFQISERHRIALEESELVRKQQLLDAIEKQCAQLKAKQEAWREHKRTVLAAEEKRRTEA
;
A
#
# COMPACT_ATOMS: atom_id res chain seq x y z
N MET A 1 -19.73 5.44 -35.07
CA MET A 1 -20.30 4.14 -34.62
C MET A 1 -19.17 3.15 -34.44
N VAL A 2 -19.24 2.28 -33.44
CA VAL A 2 -18.45 1.04 -33.40
C VAL A 2 -19.11 0.06 -34.36
N ARG A 3 -18.33 -0.67 -35.17
CA ARG A 3 -18.88 -1.72 -36.05
C ARG A 3 -19.19 -2.98 -35.24
N THR A 4 -20.36 -3.57 -35.49
CA THR A 4 -20.68 -4.91 -34.98
C THR A 4 -19.86 -5.96 -35.74
N LEU A 5 -19.23 -6.88 -35.01
CA LEU A 5 -18.60 -8.07 -35.57
C LEU A 5 -19.59 -9.23 -35.51
N GLU A 6 -19.91 -9.85 -36.65
CA GLU A 6 -20.72 -11.07 -36.67
C GLU A 6 -19.85 -12.31 -36.50
N LEU A 7 -20.06 -13.03 -35.40
CA LEU A 7 -19.42 -14.31 -35.14
C LEU A 7 -20.29 -15.41 -35.75
N ARG A 8 -19.77 -16.04 -36.80
CA ARG A 8 -20.35 -17.21 -37.46
C ARG A 8 -19.65 -18.47 -36.97
N ALA A 9 -20.16 -19.65 -37.32
CA ALA A 9 -19.54 -20.94 -36.99
C ALA A 9 -18.28 -21.27 -37.83
N THR A 10 -17.62 -20.24 -38.38
CA THR A 10 -16.32 -20.33 -39.06
C THR A 10 -15.20 -20.52 -38.02
N PRO A 11 -14.15 -21.31 -38.32
CA PRO A 11 -13.10 -21.65 -37.35
C PRO A 11 -12.31 -20.43 -36.85
N GLY A 12 -12.29 -19.33 -37.60
CA GLY A 12 -11.79 -18.04 -37.12
C GLY A 12 -12.04 -16.89 -38.10
N GLY A 13 -11.62 -15.70 -37.69
CA GLY A 13 -11.75 -14.47 -38.49
C GLY A 13 -10.96 -13.30 -37.88
N VAL A 14 -11.08 -12.12 -38.50
CA VAL A 14 -10.41 -10.89 -38.07
C VAL A 14 -11.32 -10.10 -37.11
N LEU A 15 -10.76 -9.49 -36.06
CA LEU A 15 -11.52 -8.68 -35.08
C LEU A 15 -11.92 -7.30 -35.63
N TRP A 16 -10.98 -6.61 -36.29
CA TRP A 16 -11.13 -5.30 -36.91
C TRP A 16 -10.62 -5.34 -38.36
N SER A 17 -11.50 -5.06 -39.33
CA SER A 17 -11.12 -4.89 -40.75
C SER A 17 -10.49 -3.52 -41.07
N SER A 18 -10.50 -2.60 -40.09
CA SER A 18 -9.85 -1.29 -40.12
C SER A 18 -9.37 -0.94 -38.70
N ARG A 19 -8.53 0.09 -38.52
CA ARG A 19 -8.07 0.51 -37.18
C ARG A 19 -9.26 0.66 -36.20
N PRO A 20 -9.18 0.13 -34.96
CA PRO A 20 -10.28 0.20 -34.00
C PRO A 20 -10.59 1.63 -33.61
N LEU A 21 -11.87 2.02 -33.74
CA LEU A 21 -12.38 3.32 -33.34
C LEU A 21 -13.05 3.20 -31.97
N VAL A 22 -12.41 3.72 -30.92
CA VAL A 22 -12.99 3.73 -29.57
C VAL A 22 -14.18 4.69 -29.52
N SER A 23 -15.29 4.23 -28.96
CA SER A 23 -16.47 5.05 -28.68
C SER A 23 -16.19 6.09 -27.59
N ALA A 24 -16.97 7.18 -27.58
CA ALA A 24 -16.99 8.17 -26.49
C ALA A 24 -17.52 7.64 -25.13
N ARG A 25 -17.74 6.33 -25.01
CA ARG A 25 -17.97 5.58 -23.75
C ARG A 25 -16.93 4.46 -23.50
N GLY A 26 -15.80 4.46 -24.20
CA GLY A 26 -14.76 3.42 -24.11
C GLY A 26 -15.02 2.14 -24.89
N LEU A 27 -16.20 1.92 -25.49
CA LEU A 27 -16.50 0.71 -26.27
C LEU A 27 -15.56 0.55 -27.48
N LEU A 28 -14.93 -0.63 -27.59
CA LEU A 28 -14.01 -1.06 -28.66
C LEU A 28 -14.67 -2.04 -29.63
N VAL A 29 -15.30 -3.10 -29.11
CA VAL A 29 -15.95 -4.18 -29.88
C VAL A 29 -17.40 -4.32 -29.44
N ALA A 30 -18.31 -4.58 -30.37
CA ALA A 30 -19.54 -5.31 -30.10
C ALA A 30 -19.59 -6.54 -31.02
N ALA A 31 -19.42 -7.74 -30.47
CA ALA A 31 -19.41 -8.98 -31.25
C ALA A 31 -20.71 -9.75 -31.02
N ARG A 32 -21.52 -9.94 -32.06
CA ARG A 32 -22.82 -10.64 -32.01
C ARG A 32 -22.66 -12.08 -32.44
N ASN A 33 -23.17 -13.01 -31.67
CA ASN A 33 -23.05 -14.45 -31.94
C ASN A 33 -24.27 -14.98 -32.72
N LEU A 34 -24.07 -15.32 -33.99
CA LEU A 34 -25.14 -15.79 -34.86
C LEU A 34 -25.52 -17.26 -34.59
N PRO A 35 -26.79 -17.64 -34.80
CA PRO A 35 -27.22 -19.03 -34.70
C PRO A 35 -26.61 -19.89 -35.83
N LEU A 36 -26.59 -21.20 -35.61
CA LEU A 36 -26.14 -22.20 -36.61
C LEU A 36 -27.18 -22.46 -37.72
N THR A 37 -28.45 -22.15 -37.46
CA THR A 37 -29.58 -22.38 -38.36
C THR A 37 -29.77 -21.23 -39.34
N SER A 38 -29.95 -21.53 -40.62
CA SER A 38 -30.26 -20.55 -41.68
C SER A 38 -31.65 -19.92 -41.60
N ALA A 39 -32.47 -20.28 -40.60
CA ALA A 39 -33.73 -19.62 -40.32
C ALA A 39 -33.47 -18.18 -39.84
N GLU A 40 -33.80 -17.20 -40.70
CA GLU A 40 -33.48 -15.76 -40.54
C GLU A 40 -34.05 -15.10 -39.27
N HIS A 41 -34.96 -15.79 -38.58
CA HIS A 41 -35.68 -15.33 -37.40
C HIS A 41 -35.26 -16.02 -36.09
N ALA A 42 -34.25 -16.91 -36.12
CA ALA A 42 -33.74 -17.54 -34.90
C ALA A 42 -32.94 -16.52 -34.05
N PRO A 43 -33.20 -16.41 -32.72
CA PRO A 43 -32.50 -15.44 -31.88
C PRO A 43 -30.98 -15.72 -31.80
N PRO A 44 -30.15 -14.66 -31.64
CA PRO A 44 -28.72 -14.81 -31.42
C PRO A 44 -28.44 -15.62 -30.13
N ALA A 45 -27.33 -16.35 -30.11
CA ALA A 45 -27.02 -17.23 -29.00
C ALA A 45 -26.19 -16.49 -27.93
N ARG A 46 -26.68 -16.46 -26.68
CA ARG A 46 -26.15 -15.59 -25.63
C ARG A 46 -24.86 -16.09 -25.01
N PHE A 47 -23.89 -15.20 -24.83
CA PHE A 47 -22.69 -15.48 -24.04
C PHE A 47 -23.05 -15.59 -22.56
N ARG A 48 -22.71 -16.71 -21.94
CA ARG A 48 -23.02 -17.01 -20.53
C ARG A 48 -21.90 -16.59 -19.58
N CYS A 49 -20.65 -16.74 -20.02
CA CYS A 49 -19.47 -16.33 -19.25
C CYS A 49 -18.32 -15.89 -20.18
N ALA A 50 -17.41 -15.09 -19.64
CA ALA A 50 -16.19 -14.62 -20.29
C ALA A 50 -15.04 -14.58 -19.28
N ALA A 51 -13.80 -14.66 -19.75
CA ALA A 51 -12.59 -14.61 -18.92
C ALA A 51 -11.39 -14.06 -19.70
N PHE A 52 -10.53 -13.28 -19.05
CA PHE A 52 -9.24 -12.88 -19.63
C PHE A 52 -8.13 -13.85 -19.21
N SER A 53 -7.21 -14.11 -20.14
CA SER A 53 -5.91 -14.71 -19.84
C SER A 53 -5.11 -13.84 -18.87
N ALA A 54 -4.25 -14.46 -18.07
CA ALA A 54 -3.45 -13.76 -17.05
C ALA A 54 -2.41 -12.76 -17.59
N SER A 55 -2.32 -12.62 -18.93
CA SER A 55 -1.53 -11.63 -19.66
C SER A 55 -2.36 -10.57 -20.41
N GLY A 56 -3.70 -10.60 -20.34
CA GLY A 56 -4.60 -9.65 -21.00
C GLY A 56 -4.76 -9.80 -22.52
N ASP A 57 -3.75 -10.36 -23.20
CA ASP A 57 -3.71 -10.49 -24.68
C ASP A 57 -4.83 -11.34 -25.30
N VAL A 58 -5.40 -12.29 -24.54
CA VAL A 58 -6.47 -13.19 -24.98
C VAL A 58 -7.67 -13.09 -24.04
N LEU A 59 -8.85 -12.97 -24.63
CA LEU A 59 -10.17 -13.07 -24.00
C LEU A 59 -10.85 -14.35 -24.49
N ALA A 60 -11.45 -15.14 -23.60
CA ALA A 60 -12.37 -16.21 -23.96
C ALA A 60 -13.81 -15.83 -23.61
N ALA A 61 -14.78 -16.27 -24.41
CA ALA A 61 -16.19 -16.22 -24.06
C ALA A 61 -16.92 -17.48 -24.53
N ALA A 62 -17.84 -17.98 -23.71
CA ALA A 62 -18.59 -19.19 -23.97
C ALA A 62 -20.09 -18.91 -24.14
N ASP A 63 -20.65 -19.52 -25.16
CA ASP A 63 -22.05 -19.45 -25.60
C ASP A 63 -22.93 -20.43 -24.80
N GLU A 64 -24.21 -20.10 -24.65
CA GLU A 64 -25.26 -21.01 -24.18
C GLU A 64 -25.31 -22.32 -24.99
N LYS A 65 -25.04 -22.27 -26.29
CA LYS A 65 -24.97 -23.48 -27.14
C LYS A 65 -23.67 -24.29 -26.95
N GLY A 66 -22.82 -23.91 -25.99
CA GLY A 66 -21.55 -24.57 -25.69
C GLY A 66 -20.43 -24.28 -26.69
N ARG A 67 -20.56 -23.23 -27.52
CA ARG A 67 -19.48 -22.77 -28.41
C ARG A 67 -18.50 -21.91 -27.62
N VAL A 68 -17.21 -22.22 -27.69
CA VAL A 68 -16.15 -21.49 -26.97
C VAL A 68 -15.33 -20.68 -27.97
N PHE A 69 -15.36 -19.36 -27.85
CA PHE A 69 -14.62 -18.44 -28.70
C PHE A 69 -13.42 -17.86 -27.95
N ALA A 70 -12.29 -17.71 -28.65
CA ALA A 70 -11.12 -16.98 -28.19
C ALA A 70 -10.87 -15.75 -29.07
N PHE A 71 -10.53 -14.63 -28.45
CA PHE A 71 -10.30 -13.33 -29.08
C PHE A 71 -8.87 -12.87 -28.72
N PHE A 72 -7.98 -12.93 -29.70
CA PHE A 72 -6.57 -12.57 -29.58
C PHE A 72 -6.39 -11.10 -29.92
N LEU A 73 -6.52 -10.24 -28.91
CA LEU A 73 -6.60 -8.78 -29.06
C LEU A 73 -5.37 -8.22 -29.80
N ALA A 74 -4.17 -8.64 -29.40
CA ALA A 74 -2.91 -8.22 -30.00
C ALA A 74 -2.73 -8.68 -31.45
N SER A 75 -3.29 -9.84 -31.85
CA SER A 75 -3.15 -10.38 -33.22
C SER A 75 -4.32 -10.07 -34.15
N ASN A 76 -5.29 -9.26 -33.70
CA ASN A 76 -6.48 -8.89 -34.49
C ASN A 76 -7.29 -10.09 -35.01
N ARG A 77 -7.44 -11.16 -34.21
CA ARG A 77 -8.13 -12.38 -34.66
C ARG A 77 -9.04 -12.97 -33.58
N TYR A 78 -10.09 -13.63 -34.03
CA TYR A 78 -10.89 -14.54 -33.21
C TYR A 78 -10.83 -15.96 -33.78
N ALA A 79 -11.05 -16.95 -32.92
CA ALA A 79 -11.16 -18.35 -33.27
C ALA A 79 -12.29 -19.03 -32.49
N LEU A 80 -12.95 -20.01 -33.11
CA LEU A 80 -13.84 -20.95 -32.43
C LEU A 80 -12.98 -22.13 -31.97
N LEU A 81 -12.76 -22.28 -30.66
CA LEU A 81 -11.89 -23.32 -30.10
C LEU A 81 -12.55 -24.69 -30.17
N GLN A 82 -13.75 -24.82 -29.60
CA GLN A 82 -14.48 -26.08 -29.56
C GLN A 82 -15.98 -25.85 -29.42
N HIS A 83 -16.75 -26.82 -29.91
CA HIS A 83 -18.14 -27.01 -29.55
C HIS A 83 -18.23 -28.02 -28.39
N VAL A 84 -18.43 -27.53 -27.17
CA VAL A 84 -18.50 -28.35 -25.94
C VAL A 84 -19.77 -29.21 -25.91
N GLY A 85 -20.87 -28.72 -26.50
CA GLY A 85 -22.15 -29.45 -26.60
C GLY A 85 -23.05 -29.37 -25.37
N ALA A 86 -22.68 -28.56 -24.37
CA ALA A 86 -23.52 -28.20 -23.24
C ALA A 86 -23.28 -26.73 -22.88
N PRO A 87 -24.25 -26.02 -22.26
CA PRO A 87 -24.05 -24.64 -21.83
C PRO A 87 -22.91 -24.51 -20.83
N ALA A 88 -22.12 -23.44 -20.97
CA ALA A 88 -21.06 -23.10 -20.03
C ALA A 88 -21.59 -22.21 -18.89
N LEU A 89 -21.24 -22.54 -17.65
CA LEU A 89 -21.60 -21.77 -16.46
C LEU A 89 -20.52 -20.76 -16.10
N ALA A 90 -19.30 -21.23 -15.87
CA ALA A 90 -18.13 -20.41 -15.59
C ALA A 90 -16.96 -20.78 -16.50
N CYS A 91 -16.06 -19.82 -16.75
CA CYS A 91 -14.77 -20.07 -17.37
C CYS A 91 -13.66 -19.30 -16.64
N CYS A 92 -12.45 -19.85 -16.63
CA CYS A 92 -11.28 -19.28 -15.97
C CYS A 92 -10.01 -19.69 -16.70
N PHE A 93 -9.00 -18.82 -16.75
CA PHE A 93 -7.69 -19.11 -17.33
C PHE A 93 -6.67 -19.51 -16.26
N SER A 94 -5.75 -20.42 -16.60
CA SER A 94 -4.61 -20.74 -15.75
C SER A 94 -3.66 -19.52 -15.61
N PRO A 95 -3.23 -19.16 -14.39
CA PRO A 95 -2.37 -17.99 -14.16
C PRO A 95 -0.90 -18.20 -14.53
N THR A 96 -0.49 -19.46 -14.75
CA THR A 96 0.87 -19.84 -15.17
C THR A 96 0.91 -20.35 -16.60
N ARG A 97 -0.01 -21.25 -16.97
CA ARG A 97 -0.12 -21.79 -18.33
C ARG A 97 -1.07 -20.92 -19.16
N ARG A 98 -0.49 -19.88 -19.78
CA ARG A 98 -1.16 -18.81 -20.54
C ARG A 98 -2.30 -19.25 -21.47
N ASN A 99 -2.24 -20.46 -22.03
CA ASN A 99 -3.21 -20.97 -23.00
C ASN A 99 -4.27 -21.91 -22.42
N GLU A 100 -4.21 -22.29 -21.14
CA GLU A 100 -5.19 -23.21 -20.57
C GLU A 100 -6.45 -22.50 -20.09
N LEU A 101 -7.59 -22.93 -20.63
CA LEU A 101 -8.92 -22.46 -20.29
C LEU A 101 -9.72 -23.60 -19.63
N LEU A 102 -10.12 -23.40 -18.37
CA LEU A 102 -11.05 -24.29 -17.66
C LEU A 102 -12.47 -23.76 -17.81
N ILE A 103 -13.43 -24.63 -18.13
CA ILE A 103 -14.84 -24.31 -18.34
C ILE A 103 -15.69 -25.29 -17.55
N THR A 104 -16.65 -24.81 -16.76
CA THR A 104 -17.69 -25.67 -16.15
C THR A 104 -18.95 -25.68 -17.00
N CYS A 105 -19.60 -26.83 -17.09
CA CYS A 105 -20.74 -27.06 -17.97
C CYS A 105 -21.98 -27.49 -17.17
N GLU A 106 -23.16 -27.27 -17.75
CA GLU A 106 -24.43 -27.71 -17.13
C GLU A 106 -24.61 -29.24 -17.11
N ASN A 107 -23.81 -30.00 -17.89
CA ASN A 107 -23.81 -31.47 -17.88
C ASN A 107 -22.89 -32.09 -16.82
N GLU A 108 -22.76 -31.46 -15.64
CA GLU A 108 -21.94 -31.87 -14.48
C GLU A 108 -20.42 -32.00 -14.73
N THR A 109 -19.95 -31.89 -15.98
CA THR A 109 -18.54 -31.93 -16.34
C THR A 109 -17.91 -30.54 -16.33
N ALA A 110 -16.61 -30.50 -16.03
CA ALA A 110 -15.75 -29.38 -16.42
C ALA A 110 -14.76 -29.86 -17.49
N ARG A 111 -14.25 -28.95 -18.32
CA ARG A 111 -13.32 -29.26 -19.41
C ARG A 111 -12.16 -28.28 -19.43
N CYS A 112 -10.95 -28.79 -19.65
CA CYS A 112 -9.78 -27.96 -19.89
C CYS A 112 -9.42 -28.01 -21.38
N ILE A 113 -9.27 -26.85 -22.00
CA ILE A 113 -8.98 -26.67 -23.43
C ILE A 113 -7.70 -25.84 -23.58
N ASP A 114 -6.80 -26.24 -24.48
CA ASP A 114 -5.68 -25.41 -24.91
C ASP A 114 -6.17 -24.45 -26.01
N VAL A 115 -6.08 -23.15 -25.72
CA VAL A 115 -6.51 -22.05 -26.58
C VAL A 115 -5.60 -21.86 -27.80
N GLN A 116 -4.36 -22.36 -27.78
CA GLN A 116 -3.42 -22.27 -28.92
C GLN A 116 -3.54 -23.45 -29.88
N SER A 117 -3.65 -24.68 -29.38
CA SER A 117 -3.85 -25.87 -30.23
C SER A 117 -5.32 -26.10 -30.63
N GLN A 118 -6.26 -25.47 -29.91
CA GLN A 118 -7.71 -25.70 -30.00
C GLN A 118 -8.16 -27.11 -29.53
N THR A 119 -7.28 -27.87 -28.87
CA THR A 119 -7.59 -29.23 -28.40
C THR A 119 -8.15 -29.26 -26.98
N LEU A 120 -9.13 -30.13 -26.75
CA LEU A 120 -9.56 -30.55 -25.42
C LEU A 120 -8.43 -31.35 -24.74
N ILE A 121 -7.88 -30.83 -23.64
CA ILE A 121 -6.83 -31.49 -22.85
C ILE A 121 -7.44 -32.59 -21.97
N SER A 122 -8.52 -32.26 -21.24
CA SER A 122 -9.15 -33.20 -20.30
C SER A 122 -10.63 -32.87 -20.05
N THR A 123 -11.41 -33.91 -19.70
CA THR A 123 -12.80 -33.81 -19.24
C THR A 123 -12.91 -34.26 -17.80
N LEU A 124 -13.05 -33.29 -16.91
CA LEU A 124 -13.15 -33.45 -15.46
C LEU A 124 -14.58 -33.91 -15.12
N ARG A 125 -14.72 -35.18 -14.72
CA ARG A 125 -15.98 -35.77 -14.24
C ARG A 125 -15.86 -36.04 -12.74
N GLY A 126 -16.86 -35.71 -11.93
CA GLY A 126 -16.81 -36.01 -10.49
C GLY A 126 -17.86 -35.33 -9.61
N HIS A 127 -18.43 -34.21 -10.03
CA HIS A 127 -19.63 -33.64 -9.41
C HIS A 127 -20.88 -34.48 -9.74
N ARG A 128 -21.96 -34.29 -8.99
CA ARG A 128 -23.31 -34.84 -9.29
C ARG A 128 -24.33 -33.74 -9.63
N LEU A 129 -23.93 -32.48 -9.48
CA LEU A 129 -24.67 -31.29 -9.88
C LEU A 129 -23.76 -30.33 -10.68
N PRO A 130 -24.34 -29.42 -11.47
CA PRO A 130 -23.57 -28.47 -12.28
C PRO A 130 -22.62 -27.60 -11.44
N ALA A 131 -21.35 -27.51 -11.86
CA ALA A 131 -20.35 -26.70 -11.18
C ALA A 131 -20.53 -25.21 -11.50
N ARG A 132 -21.02 -24.43 -10.53
CA ARG A 132 -21.35 -23.00 -10.69
C ARG A 132 -20.12 -22.09 -10.75
N SER A 133 -19.02 -22.47 -10.10
CA SER A 133 -17.80 -21.67 -10.05
C SER A 133 -16.52 -22.49 -10.29
N ALA A 134 -15.51 -21.84 -10.85
CA ALA A 134 -14.19 -22.38 -11.10
C ALA A 134 -13.11 -21.33 -10.78
N SER A 135 -11.98 -21.78 -10.21
CA SER A 135 -10.90 -20.91 -9.75
C SER A 135 -9.56 -21.63 -9.88
N PHE A 136 -8.50 -20.93 -10.28
CA PHE A 136 -7.14 -21.48 -10.27
C PHE A 136 -6.35 -20.98 -9.06
N GLN A 137 -5.50 -21.85 -8.50
CA GLN A 137 -4.54 -21.48 -7.46
C GLN A 137 -3.55 -20.44 -8.03
N THR A 138 -3.10 -19.46 -7.25
CA THR A 138 -2.21 -18.39 -7.77
C THR A 138 -0.82 -18.91 -8.17
N SER A 139 -0.42 -20.07 -7.67
CA SER A 139 0.75 -20.86 -8.10
C SER A 139 0.56 -21.60 -9.43
N GLY A 140 -0.69 -21.68 -9.92
CA GLY A 140 -1.09 -22.46 -11.08
C GLY A 140 -0.89 -23.97 -10.97
N LYS A 141 -0.74 -24.53 -9.75
CA LYS A 141 -0.61 -25.98 -9.54
C LYS A 141 -1.94 -26.70 -9.44
N LEU A 142 -2.90 -26.14 -8.69
CA LEU A 142 -4.23 -26.70 -8.55
C LEU A 142 -5.30 -25.85 -9.25
N ALA A 143 -6.35 -26.53 -9.71
CA ALA A 143 -7.61 -25.92 -10.10
C ALA A 143 -8.72 -26.35 -9.13
N LEU A 144 -9.72 -25.50 -8.96
CA LEU A 144 -10.89 -25.70 -8.11
C LEU A 144 -12.15 -25.57 -8.95
N THR A 145 -13.11 -26.45 -8.67
CA THR A 145 -14.48 -26.37 -9.21
C THR A 145 -15.47 -26.65 -8.10
N ALA A 146 -16.54 -25.88 -7.99
CA ALA A 146 -17.58 -26.05 -6.98
C ALA A 146 -18.96 -26.27 -7.60
N SER A 147 -19.62 -27.34 -7.19
CA SER A 147 -21.06 -27.59 -7.36
C SER A 147 -21.75 -27.50 -5.99
N PRO A 148 -23.09 -27.43 -5.94
CA PRO A 148 -23.82 -27.44 -4.67
C PRO A 148 -23.60 -28.70 -3.79
N ASP A 149 -23.10 -29.81 -4.36
CA ASP A 149 -22.74 -31.00 -3.58
C ASP A 149 -21.37 -30.90 -2.91
N ALA A 150 -20.39 -30.34 -3.62
CA ALA A 150 -18.97 -30.52 -3.30
C ALA A 150 -18.05 -29.51 -3.99
N VAL A 151 -16.92 -29.22 -3.34
CA VAL A 151 -15.80 -28.51 -3.94
C VAL A 151 -14.69 -29.52 -4.26
N ILE A 152 -14.37 -29.68 -5.55
CA ILE A 152 -13.35 -30.62 -6.03
C ILE A 152 -12.10 -29.83 -6.45
N LEU A 153 -10.95 -30.28 -5.96
CA LEU A 153 -9.62 -29.79 -6.31
C LEU A 153 -8.98 -30.77 -7.30
N TRP A 154 -8.41 -30.23 -8.37
CA TRP A 154 -7.77 -30.96 -9.46
C TRP A 154 -6.29 -30.58 -9.54
N ASP A 155 -5.42 -31.54 -9.83
CA ASP A 155 -4.03 -31.21 -10.20
C ASP A 155 -3.98 -30.76 -11.65
N THR A 156 -3.23 -29.69 -11.95
CA THR A 156 -3.07 -29.18 -13.32
C THR A 156 -2.03 -29.94 -14.14
N THR A 157 -1.19 -30.78 -13.54
CA THR A 157 -0.29 -31.66 -14.31
C THR A 157 -1.09 -32.62 -15.19
N ASP A 158 -1.93 -33.43 -14.56
CA ASP A 158 -2.57 -34.60 -15.16
C ASP A 158 -4.11 -34.52 -15.15
N TRP A 159 -4.67 -33.41 -14.65
CA TRP A 159 -6.11 -33.19 -14.50
C TRP A 159 -6.85 -34.27 -13.68
N SER A 160 -6.11 -34.92 -12.78
CA SER A 160 -6.61 -35.89 -11.81
C SER A 160 -7.36 -35.19 -10.66
N ARG A 161 -8.26 -35.93 -9.98
CA ARG A 161 -8.90 -35.46 -8.74
C ARG A 161 -7.86 -35.48 -7.62
N PHE A 162 -7.34 -34.33 -7.22
CA PHE A 162 -6.36 -34.21 -6.14
C PHE A 162 -7.02 -34.45 -4.77
N ARG A 163 -8.10 -33.70 -4.48
CA ARG A 163 -8.89 -33.82 -3.23
C ARG A 163 -10.34 -33.41 -3.46
N VAL A 164 -11.25 -33.93 -2.64
CA VAL A 164 -12.62 -33.43 -2.51
C VAL A 164 -12.76 -32.80 -1.12
N LEU A 165 -13.26 -31.57 -1.05
CA LEU A 165 -13.60 -30.92 0.21
C LEU A 165 -15.05 -31.29 0.55
N ASN A 166 -15.22 -32.09 1.60
CA ASN A 166 -16.52 -32.43 2.18
C ASN A 166 -17.05 -31.24 3.00
N ALA A 167 -17.34 -30.14 2.31
CA ALA A 167 -17.80 -28.88 2.91
C ALA A 167 -19.19 -29.00 3.54
N GLY A 168 -19.99 -29.96 3.08
CA GLY A 168 -21.43 -30.06 3.34
C GLY A 168 -22.23 -29.66 2.08
N PRO A 169 -23.52 -30.06 2.00
CA PRO A 169 -24.38 -29.68 0.88
C PRO A 169 -24.70 -28.18 0.93
N GLY A 170 -25.05 -27.60 -0.22
CA GLY A 170 -25.46 -26.20 -0.33
C GLY A 170 -24.32 -25.22 -0.57
N VAL A 171 -23.32 -25.59 -1.38
CA VAL A 171 -22.26 -24.66 -1.81
C VAL A 171 -22.74 -23.78 -2.97
N GLU A 172 -22.80 -22.46 -2.77
CA GLU A 172 -23.13 -21.51 -3.85
C GLU A 172 -21.86 -21.08 -4.63
N ALA A 173 -20.75 -20.80 -3.94
CA ALA A 173 -19.48 -20.42 -4.57
C ALA A 173 -18.24 -20.85 -3.77
N ALA A 174 -17.11 -21.05 -4.45
CA ALA A 174 -15.81 -21.24 -3.80
C ALA A 174 -14.63 -20.70 -4.62
N MET A 175 -13.55 -20.30 -3.95
CA MET A 175 -12.34 -19.75 -4.57
C MET A 175 -11.07 -20.03 -3.77
N PHE A 176 -9.91 -19.94 -4.42
CA PHE A 176 -8.62 -19.86 -3.72
C PHE A 176 -8.39 -18.45 -3.13
N VAL A 177 -7.80 -18.40 -1.93
CA VAL A 177 -7.43 -17.19 -1.19
C VAL A 177 -5.96 -17.28 -0.74
N ALA A 178 -5.34 -16.16 -0.35
CA ALA A 178 -3.98 -16.08 0.21
C ALA A 178 -2.91 -16.83 -0.63
N ARG A 179 -2.61 -16.33 -1.84
CA ARG A 179 -1.72 -16.95 -2.85
C ARG A 179 -2.06 -18.40 -3.27
N GLY A 180 -3.13 -18.99 -2.75
CA GLY A 180 -3.50 -20.39 -2.93
C GLY A 180 -3.35 -21.28 -1.70
N ASP A 181 -3.03 -20.73 -0.53
CA ASP A 181 -2.83 -21.49 0.71
C ASP A 181 -4.15 -21.76 1.46
N LEU A 182 -5.17 -20.93 1.20
CA LEU A 182 -6.53 -21.08 1.72
C LEU A 182 -7.53 -21.37 0.58
N VAL A 183 -8.57 -22.15 0.89
CA VAL A 183 -9.78 -22.28 0.07
C VAL A 183 -10.96 -21.70 0.83
N ALA A 184 -11.66 -20.75 0.23
CA ALA A 184 -12.89 -20.16 0.76
C ALA A 184 -14.12 -20.77 0.07
N VAL A 185 -15.16 -21.07 0.84
CA VAL A 185 -16.45 -21.58 0.37
C VAL A 185 -17.58 -20.77 1.00
N CYS A 186 -18.56 -20.39 0.19
CA CYS A 186 -19.79 -19.72 0.58
C CYS A 186 -20.94 -20.73 0.54
N PHE A 187 -21.63 -20.89 1.67
CA PHE A 187 -22.77 -21.78 1.82
C PHE A 187 -24.10 -21.05 1.61
N GLN A 188 -25.13 -21.83 1.35
CA GLN A 188 -26.54 -21.44 1.28
C GLN A 188 -27.08 -20.87 2.61
N ASP A 189 -26.45 -21.23 3.74
CA ASP A 189 -26.73 -20.69 5.09
C ASP A 189 -26.07 -19.31 5.34
N ASP A 190 -25.65 -18.60 4.29
CA ASP A 190 -24.90 -17.33 4.31
C ASP A 190 -23.57 -17.35 5.13
N ALA A 191 -23.11 -18.54 5.50
CA ALA A 191 -21.82 -18.75 6.14
C ALA A 191 -20.69 -18.82 5.10
N ILE A 192 -19.60 -18.08 5.34
CA ILE A 192 -18.37 -18.18 4.55
C ILE A 192 -17.31 -18.82 5.43
N MET A 193 -16.80 -19.97 5.01
CA MET A 193 -15.77 -20.71 5.72
C MET A 193 -14.49 -20.80 4.89
N MET A 194 -13.34 -20.85 5.56
CA MET A 194 -12.03 -20.95 4.88
C MET A 194 -11.17 -22.04 5.53
N TRP A 195 -10.70 -22.97 4.70
CA TRP A 195 -9.83 -24.08 5.11
C TRP A 195 -8.42 -23.89 4.57
N GLU A 196 -7.44 -24.34 5.35
CA GLU A 196 -6.05 -24.43 4.93
C GLU A 196 -5.83 -25.64 4.00
N LEU A 197 -5.28 -25.40 2.82
CA LEU A 197 -5.17 -26.41 1.76
C LEU A 197 -4.35 -27.64 2.17
N ALA A 198 -3.31 -27.45 2.98
CA ALA A 198 -2.41 -28.51 3.42
C ALA A 198 -3.08 -29.44 4.45
N SER A 199 -3.56 -28.86 5.55
CA SER A 199 -4.09 -29.54 6.74
C SER A 199 -5.58 -29.91 6.63
N LEU A 200 -6.33 -29.22 5.75
CA LEU A 200 -7.80 -29.19 5.72
C LEU A 200 -8.45 -28.69 7.03
N ALA A 201 -7.69 -28.01 7.90
CA ALA A 201 -8.24 -27.37 9.08
C ALA A 201 -9.04 -26.12 8.70
N LEU A 202 -10.23 -25.96 9.30
CA LEU A 202 -10.99 -24.70 9.25
C LEU A 202 -10.19 -23.61 9.98
N ARG A 203 -9.84 -22.52 9.27
CA ARG A 203 -9.06 -21.39 9.79
C ARG A 203 -9.90 -20.15 10.09
N CYS A 204 -10.90 -19.86 9.25
CA CYS A 204 -11.77 -18.70 9.41
C CYS A 204 -13.24 -19.09 9.19
N ARG A 205 -14.15 -18.47 9.94
CA ARG A 205 -15.60 -18.59 9.76
C ARG A 205 -16.23 -17.22 9.91
N PHE A 206 -16.72 -16.69 8.80
CA PHE A 206 -17.49 -15.46 8.74
C PHE A 206 -18.98 -15.84 8.65
N SER A 207 -19.82 -15.16 9.42
CA SER A 207 -21.27 -15.32 9.39
C SER A 207 -21.97 -13.96 9.42
N LEU A 208 -23.20 -13.91 8.92
CA LEU A 208 -24.07 -12.76 9.14
C LEU A 208 -24.63 -12.75 10.58
N PRO A 209 -25.05 -11.59 11.10
CA PRO A 209 -25.74 -11.50 12.39
C PRO A 209 -27.16 -12.06 12.26
N ALA A 210 -27.70 -12.67 13.33
CA ALA A 210 -29.01 -13.33 13.31
C ALA A 210 -30.23 -12.45 12.95
N HIS A 211 -30.05 -11.11 12.89
CA HIS A 211 -31.08 -10.16 12.45
C HIS A 211 -31.03 -9.81 10.95
N GLU A 212 -29.94 -10.13 10.24
CA GLU A 212 -29.83 -10.04 8.77
C GLU A 212 -30.02 -11.45 8.19
N CYS A 213 -31.26 -11.95 8.23
CA CYS A 213 -31.59 -13.32 7.88
C CYS A 213 -31.86 -13.49 6.37
N ALA A 214 -31.26 -14.51 5.75
CA ALA A 214 -31.39 -14.87 4.32
C ALA A 214 -30.97 -13.77 3.32
N ALA A 215 -29.70 -13.35 3.36
CA ALA A 215 -29.09 -12.55 2.30
C ALA A 215 -28.91 -13.35 0.99
N GLY A 216 -28.77 -14.67 1.08
CA GLY A 216 -28.64 -15.58 -0.06
C GLY A 216 -27.36 -15.31 -0.87
N LEU A 217 -26.21 -15.31 -0.19
CA LEU A 217 -24.90 -15.01 -0.75
C LEU A 217 -24.54 -15.98 -1.89
N ARG A 218 -24.21 -15.41 -3.06
CA ARG A 218 -23.88 -16.16 -4.30
C ARG A 218 -22.44 -15.98 -4.77
N SER A 219 -21.76 -14.92 -4.33
CA SER A 219 -20.39 -14.63 -4.73
C SER A 219 -19.56 -14.17 -3.54
N ILE A 220 -18.26 -14.44 -3.61
CA ILE A 220 -17.25 -14.05 -2.62
C ILE A 220 -16.02 -13.52 -3.33
N SER A 221 -15.39 -12.49 -2.76
CA SER A 221 -14.10 -11.97 -3.24
C SER A 221 -13.28 -11.41 -2.08
N VAL A 222 -11.96 -11.51 -2.18
CA VAL A 222 -11.00 -11.03 -1.17
C VAL A 222 -10.04 -10.05 -1.82
N SER A 223 -9.72 -8.96 -1.13
CA SER A 223 -8.75 -7.95 -1.58
C SER A 223 -7.34 -8.53 -1.76
N ASP A 224 -6.57 -8.00 -2.71
CA ASP A 224 -5.14 -8.30 -2.95
C ASP A 224 -4.24 -8.05 -1.72
N ASP A 225 -4.70 -7.29 -0.72
CA ASP A 225 -3.99 -7.06 0.55
C ASP A 225 -4.45 -7.95 1.72
N TYR A 226 -5.41 -8.84 1.49
CA TYR A 226 -5.99 -9.77 2.46
C TYR A 226 -6.56 -9.11 3.73
N LYS A 227 -7.02 -7.86 3.66
CA LYS A 227 -7.69 -7.17 4.78
C LYS A 227 -9.20 -7.20 4.72
N VAL A 228 -9.76 -7.30 3.52
CA VAL A 228 -11.20 -7.15 3.29
C VAL A 228 -11.72 -8.36 2.51
N LEU A 229 -12.72 -9.02 3.09
CA LEU A 229 -13.59 -9.98 2.42
C LEU A 229 -14.91 -9.27 2.06
N VAL A 230 -15.38 -9.48 0.83
CA VAL A 230 -16.67 -8.95 0.36
C VAL A 230 -17.51 -10.04 -0.26
N ALA A 231 -18.77 -10.13 0.16
CA ALA A 231 -19.76 -11.04 -0.41
C ALA A 231 -21.07 -10.29 -0.73
N SER A 232 -21.83 -10.85 -1.67
CA SER A 232 -23.15 -10.38 -2.06
C SER A 232 -23.96 -11.53 -2.65
N GLY A 233 -25.25 -11.29 -2.90
CA GLY A 233 -26.12 -12.32 -3.47
C GLY A 233 -27.51 -11.78 -3.78
N ARG A 234 -28.53 -12.48 -3.28
CA ARG A 234 -29.94 -12.22 -3.61
C ARG A 234 -30.51 -10.94 -2.98
N SER A 235 -29.88 -10.41 -1.93
CA SER A 235 -30.25 -9.14 -1.31
C SER A 235 -29.53 -7.94 -1.98
N PRO A 236 -30.06 -6.71 -1.86
CA PRO A 236 -29.44 -5.49 -2.42
C PRO A 236 -28.28 -4.97 -1.57
N PHE A 237 -27.70 -5.83 -0.72
CA PHE A 237 -26.67 -5.51 0.25
C PHE A 237 -25.33 -6.13 -0.13
N ILE A 238 -24.27 -5.33 0.05
CA ILE A 238 -22.89 -5.79 -0.06
C ILE A 238 -22.31 -5.86 1.36
N TYR A 239 -21.95 -7.06 1.79
CA TYR A 239 -21.43 -7.34 3.13
C TYR A 239 -19.90 -7.31 3.09
N VAL A 240 -19.31 -6.56 4.03
CA VAL A 240 -17.88 -6.23 4.06
C VAL A 240 -17.30 -6.60 5.42
N TRP A 241 -16.46 -7.64 5.46
CA TRP A 241 -15.79 -8.12 6.68
C TRP A 241 -14.32 -7.69 6.71
N ASP A 242 -13.81 -7.50 7.93
CA ASP A 242 -12.40 -7.50 8.24
C ASP A 242 -11.92 -8.96 8.24
N PHE A 243 -10.88 -9.24 7.46
CA PHE A 243 -10.35 -10.59 7.30
C PHE A 243 -9.60 -11.08 8.55
N GLU A 244 -8.91 -10.18 9.27
CA GLU A 244 -8.11 -10.51 10.45
C GLU A 244 -9.01 -10.60 11.69
N ALA A 245 -9.93 -9.64 11.87
CA ALA A 245 -10.85 -9.62 13.00
C ALA A 245 -12.12 -10.50 12.82
N GLN A 246 -12.37 -11.03 11.61
CA GLN A 246 -13.54 -11.83 11.23
C GLN A 246 -14.91 -11.18 11.53
N THR A 247 -14.94 -9.84 11.65
CA THR A 247 -16.14 -9.05 11.98
C THR A 247 -16.63 -8.23 10.79
N ILE A 248 -17.94 -7.93 10.73
CA ILE A 248 -18.52 -7.06 9.70
C ILE A 248 -18.12 -5.61 9.97
N ILE A 249 -17.35 -5.02 9.06
CA ILE A 249 -17.03 -3.59 9.05
C ILE A 249 -18.28 -2.81 8.65
N ARG A 250 -18.93 -3.21 7.54
CA ARG A 250 -20.13 -2.54 7.00
C ARG A 250 -21.03 -3.50 6.22
N ILE A 251 -22.30 -3.12 6.17
CA ILE A 251 -23.28 -3.54 5.16
C ILE A 251 -23.55 -2.30 4.30
N ILE A 252 -23.38 -2.40 2.99
CA ILE A 252 -23.60 -1.30 2.03
C ILE A 252 -24.90 -1.58 1.27
N GLU A 253 -25.81 -0.61 1.27
CA GLU A 253 -27.15 -0.70 0.68
C GLU A 253 -27.15 -0.02 -0.71
N LEU A 254 -27.46 -0.80 -1.76
CA LEU A 254 -27.55 -0.32 -3.14
C LEU A 254 -28.86 0.46 -3.37
N PRO A 255 -28.91 1.42 -4.30
CA PRO A 255 -30.11 2.21 -4.54
C PRO A 255 -31.19 1.36 -5.23
N ALA A 256 -32.44 1.53 -4.82
CA ALA A 256 -33.58 1.11 -5.63
C ALA A 256 -33.48 1.72 -7.04
N PRO A 257 -33.76 0.96 -8.12
CA PRO A 257 -34.53 -0.28 -8.14
C PRO A 257 -33.76 -1.59 -7.92
N ILE A 258 -32.44 -1.57 -7.71
CA ILE A 258 -31.61 -2.78 -7.64
C ILE A 258 -32.11 -3.73 -6.53
N GLN A 259 -32.33 -5.01 -6.87
CA GLN A 259 -32.82 -6.03 -5.93
C GLN A 259 -31.76 -7.08 -5.58
N GLU A 260 -31.06 -7.63 -6.58
CA GLU A 260 -29.99 -8.61 -6.38
C GLU A 260 -28.67 -8.17 -7.03
N VAL A 261 -27.56 -8.67 -6.49
CA VAL A 261 -26.23 -8.56 -7.10
C VAL A 261 -25.91 -9.87 -7.81
N VAL A 262 -25.85 -9.81 -9.14
CA VAL A 262 -25.59 -10.98 -9.99
C VAL A 262 -24.16 -11.48 -9.83
N ASN A 263 -23.19 -10.56 -9.80
CA ASN A 263 -21.78 -10.87 -9.55
C ASN A 263 -21.00 -9.62 -9.11
N HIS A 264 -19.88 -9.80 -8.41
CA HIS A 264 -18.91 -8.75 -8.10
C HIS A 264 -17.47 -9.26 -8.20
N ALA A 265 -16.54 -8.33 -8.42
CA ALA A 265 -15.11 -8.61 -8.43
C ALA A 265 -14.32 -7.37 -7.97
N PHE A 266 -13.21 -7.58 -7.27
CA PHE A 266 -12.23 -6.51 -7.06
C PHE A 266 -11.60 -6.11 -8.41
N LEU A 267 -11.38 -4.81 -8.60
CA LEU A 267 -10.70 -4.26 -9.77
C LEU A 267 -9.18 -4.58 -9.66
N PRO A 268 -8.58 -5.36 -10.57
CA PRO A 268 -7.21 -5.84 -10.40
C PRO A 268 -6.19 -4.71 -10.13
N GLY A 269 -5.34 -4.89 -9.11
CA GLY A 269 -4.36 -3.89 -8.69
C GLY A 269 -4.92 -2.75 -7.82
N HIS A 270 -6.22 -2.75 -7.49
CA HIS A 270 -6.84 -1.82 -6.54
C HIS A 270 -7.43 -2.58 -5.34
N THR A 271 -6.95 -2.30 -4.12
CA THR A 271 -7.38 -2.98 -2.88
C THR A 271 -8.74 -2.53 -2.33
N SER A 272 -9.36 -1.49 -2.88
CA SER A 272 -10.64 -0.94 -2.39
C SER A 272 -11.73 -0.75 -3.45
N MET A 273 -11.40 -0.90 -4.74
CA MET A 273 -12.35 -0.72 -5.84
C MET A 273 -12.99 -2.06 -6.20
N ILE A 274 -14.31 -2.12 -6.18
CA ILE A 274 -15.09 -3.29 -6.58
C ILE A 274 -15.99 -2.92 -7.77
N SER A 275 -16.01 -3.79 -8.77
CA SER A 275 -17.01 -3.81 -9.85
C SER A 275 -18.19 -4.71 -9.44
N ILE A 276 -19.40 -4.21 -9.60
CA ILE A 276 -20.67 -4.82 -9.14
C ILE A 276 -21.61 -4.87 -10.35
N LEU A 277 -22.10 -6.07 -10.69
CA LEU A 277 -23.16 -6.26 -11.69
C LEU A 277 -24.50 -6.44 -10.97
N ALA A 278 -25.42 -5.50 -11.19
CA ALA A 278 -26.74 -5.47 -10.58
C ALA A 278 -27.82 -6.12 -11.46
N SER A 279 -28.97 -6.41 -10.86
CA SER A 279 -30.14 -7.03 -11.52
C SER A 279 -30.76 -6.21 -12.66
N ASP A 280 -30.49 -4.90 -12.72
CA ASP A 280 -30.88 -4.00 -13.82
C ASP A 280 -29.94 -4.11 -15.03
N GLY A 281 -28.87 -4.91 -14.93
CA GLY A 281 -27.84 -5.05 -15.95
C GLY A 281 -26.85 -3.89 -16.01
N ALA A 282 -26.83 -2.99 -15.02
CA ALA A 282 -25.80 -1.95 -14.92
C ALA A 282 -24.55 -2.47 -14.18
N LEU A 283 -23.37 -2.09 -14.66
CA LEU A 283 -22.09 -2.38 -14.02
C LEU A 283 -21.59 -1.13 -13.27
N PHE A 284 -21.57 -1.19 -11.94
CA PHE A 284 -21.14 -0.10 -11.06
C PHE A 284 -19.72 -0.32 -10.54
N PHE A 285 -18.93 0.75 -10.40
CA PHE A 285 -17.60 0.72 -9.77
C PHE A 285 -17.60 1.52 -8.47
N LEU A 286 -17.41 0.82 -7.34
CA LEU A 286 -17.55 1.35 -5.99
C LEU A 286 -16.21 1.35 -5.23
N ASP A 287 -15.92 2.43 -4.49
CA ASP A 287 -14.84 2.43 -3.50
C ASP A 287 -15.38 2.03 -2.12
N VAL A 288 -14.97 0.86 -1.64
CA VAL A 288 -15.43 0.27 -0.36
C VAL A 288 -14.69 0.87 0.85
N ALA A 289 -13.45 1.35 0.67
CA ALA A 289 -12.66 1.92 1.76
C ALA A 289 -13.20 3.29 2.21
N ALA A 290 -13.76 4.08 1.29
CA ALA A 290 -14.36 5.38 1.58
C ALA A 290 -15.42 5.32 2.69
N ARG A 291 -15.37 6.22 3.69
CA ARG A 291 -16.34 6.25 4.82
C ARG A 291 -17.79 6.43 4.38
N LYS A 292 -18.01 7.06 3.22
CA LYS A 292 -19.30 7.07 2.50
C LYS A 292 -19.03 6.49 1.09
N PRO A 293 -19.29 5.20 0.85
CA PRO A 293 -19.03 4.58 -0.44
C PRO A 293 -19.89 5.25 -1.53
N LYS A 294 -19.30 5.47 -2.71
CA LYS A 294 -19.93 6.20 -3.82
C LYS A 294 -19.61 5.53 -5.16
N VAL A 295 -20.63 5.42 -6.02
CA VAL A 295 -20.48 5.01 -7.43
C VAL A 295 -19.56 5.99 -8.16
N THR A 296 -18.44 5.48 -8.68
CA THR A 296 -17.39 6.26 -9.36
C THR A 296 -17.56 6.28 -10.88
N LEU A 297 -17.97 5.14 -11.43
CA LEU A 297 -18.27 4.87 -12.84
C LEU A 297 -19.48 3.93 -12.87
N GLU A 298 -20.32 4.13 -13.87
CA GLU A 298 -21.44 3.26 -14.24
C GLU A 298 -21.26 2.93 -15.72
N ILE A 299 -21.40 1.66 -16.09
CA ILE A 299 -21.46 1.22 -17.48
C ILE A 299 -22.81 0.53 -17.70
N SER A 300 -23.70 1.28 -18.36
CA SER A 300 -25.02 0.85 -18.80
C SER A 300 -25.14 1.06 -20.33
N LYS A 301 -25.70 0.07 -21.03
CA LYS A 301 -26.16 0.18 -22.42
C LYS A 301 -27.68 0.38 -22.35
N ARG A 302 -28.22 1.31 -23.15
CA ARG A 302 -29.67 1.51 -23.18
C ARG A 302 -30.37 0.23 -23.63
N ASP A 303 -31.47 -0.05 -22.97
CA ASP A 303 -32.49 -1.04 -23.36
C ASP A 303 -32.03 -2.51 -23.35
N THR A 304 -30.85 -2.82 -22.78
CA THR A 304 -30.27 -4.18 -22.77
C THR A 304 -29.45 -4.45 -21.50
N THR A 305 -29.69 -5.58 -20.84
CA THR A 305 -29.04 -5.96 -19.57
C THR A 305 -27.67 -6.64 -19.79
N LEU A 306 -26.71 -6.33 -18.92
CA LEU A 306 -25.47 -7.10 -18.82
C LEU A 306 -25.70 -8.35 -17.95
N THR A 307 -25.27 -9.52 -18.45
CA THR A 307 -25.53 -10.83 -17.81
C THR A 307 -24.30 -11.43 -17.14
N ALA A 308 -23.12 -11.08 -17.63
CA ALA A 308 -21.82 -11.46 -17.07
C ALA A 308 -20.75 -10.42 -17.46
N PHE A 309 -19.65 -10.35 -16.70
CA PHE A 309 -18.52 -9.52 -17.03
C PHE A 309 -17.19 -10.17 -16.62
N ALA A 310 -16.10 -9.72 -17.23
CA ALA A 310 -14.73 -10.06 -16.88
C ALA A 310 -13.83 -8.83 -17.04
N ILE A 311 -12.82 -8.70 -16.19
CA ILE A 311 -11.84 -7.60 -16.23
C ILE A 311 -10.45 -8.18 -16.46
N ASP A 312 -9.67 -7.55 -17.32
CA ASP A 312 -8.26 -7.86 -17.56
C ASP A 312 -7.41 -7.65 -16.29
N ARG A 313 -6.37 -8.47 -16.10
CA ARG A 313 -5.46 -8.41 -14.96
C ARG A 313 -4.73 -7.07 -14.83
N HIS A 314 -4.53 -6.34 -15.93
CA HIS A 314 -3.95 -5.00 -15.93
C HIS A 314 -5.00 -3.88 -15.82
N ALA A 315 -6.27 -4.23 -15.57
CA ALA A 315 -7.43 -3.34 -15.48
C ALA A 315 -7.61 -2.41 -16.70
N ARG A 316 -7.08 -2.81 -17.87
CA ARG A 316 -7.16 -2.03 -19.11
C ARG A 316 -8.44 -2.32 -19.88
N TYR A 317 -8.84 -3.58 -19.94
CA TYR A 317 -10.00 -4.03 -20.69
C TYR A 317 -11.10 -4.62 -19.78
N LEU A 318 -12.34 -4.36 -20.16
CA LEU A 318 -13.54 -4.97 -19.59
C LEU A 318 -14.29 -5.67 -20.72
N ALA A 319 -14.58 -6.96 -20.55
CA ALA A 319 -15.53 -7.68 -21.38
C ALA A 319 -16.86 -7.79 -20.64
N ALA A 320 -17.98 -7.56 -21.32
CA ALA A 320 -19.32 -7.71 -20.77
C ALA A 320 -20.24 -8.44 -21.76
N CYS A 321 -20.98 -9.43 -21.28
CA CYS A 321 -21.96 -10.18 -22.05
C CYS A 321 -23.34 -9.53 -21.89
N THR A 322 -24.14 -9.46 -22.95
CA THR A 322 -25.53 -8.98 -22.90
C THR A 322 -26.54 -10.13 -22.99
N ASP A 323 -27.76 -9.87 -22.54
CA ASP A 323 -28.96 -10.63 -22.91
C ASP A 323 -29.13 -10.83 -24.43
N ASP A 324 -29.00 -9.76 -25.22
CA ASP A 324 -29.07 -9.73 -26.69
C ASP A 324 -28.06 -10.65 -27.43
N GLY A 325 -27.14 -11.32 -26.71
CA GLY A 325 -26.07 -12.13 -27.30
C GLY A 325 -24.95 -11.33 -27.96
N PHE A 326 -24.66 -10.12 -27.46
CA PHE A 326 -23.42 -9.41 -27.75
C PHE A 326 -22.37 -9.66 -26.66
N LEU A 327 -21.12 -9.81 -27.09
CA LEU A 327 -19.93 -9.61 -26.28
C LEU A 327 -19.41 -8.19 -26.54
N LEU A 328 -19.44 -7.34 -25.52
CA LEU A 328 -18.98 -5.96 -25.57
C LEU A 328 -17.58 -5.88 -24.95
N LEU A 329 -16.61 -5.30 -25.68
CA LEU A 329 -15.27 -5.02 -25.14
C LEU A 329 -15.13 -3.51 -24.94
N TYR A 330 -14.74 -3.09 -23.74
CA TYR A 330 -14.50 -1.71 -23.36
C TYR A 330 -13.04 -1.48 -22.98
N ASP A 331 -12.51 -0.32 -23.36
CA ASP A 331 -11.32 0.28 -22.75
C ASP A 331 -11.73 0.99 -21.44
N LEU A 332 -11.20 0.51 -20.31
CA LEU A 332 -11.54 1.01 -18.98
C LEU A 332 -10.91 2.37 -18.69
N GLU A 333 -9.77 2.72 -19.30
CA GLU A 333 -9.15 4.04 -19.12
C GLU A 333 -10.03 5.12 -19.77
N ILE A 334 -10.43 4.88 -21.02
CA ILE A 334 -11.33 5.79 -21.76
C ILE A 334 -12.73 5.82 -21.14
N ALA A 335 -13.27 4.70 -20.65
CA ALA A 335 -14.54 4.70 -19.90
C ALA A 335 -14.48 5.52 -18.60
N ARG A 336 -13.40 5.40 -17.81
CA ARG A 336 -13.19 6.20 -16.58
C ARG A 336 -12.97 7.69 -16.89
N GLU A 337 -12.22 8.02 -17.93
CA GLU A 337 -12.02 9.39 -18.42
C GLU A 337 -13.34 10.05 -18.85
N THR A 338 -14.10 9.38 -19.71
CA THR A 338 -15.36 9.92 -20.25
C THR A 338 -16.41 10.12 -19.16
N ALA A 339 -16.53 9.21 -18.18
CA ALA A 339 -17.37 9.40 -17.00
C ALA A 339 -16.91 10.57 -16.12
N ARG A 340 -15.60 10.74 -15.88
CA ARG A 340 -15.05 11.90 -15.15
C ARG A 340 -15.35 13.22 -15.87
N ARG A 341 -15.21 13.27 -17.20
CA ARG A 341 -15.51 14.44 -18.03
C ARG A 341 -17.02 14.76 -17.96
N ALA A 342 -17.89 13.77 -18.13
CA ALA A 342 -19.34 13.95 -17.99
C ALA A 342 -19.75 14.46 -16.58
N GLN A 343 -19.18 13.89 -15.52
CA GLN A 343 -19.38 14.37 -14.14
C GLN A 343 -18.86 15.80 -13.94
N ALA A 344 -17.81 16.21 -14.65
CA ALA A 344 -17.27 17.57 -14.58
C ALA A 344 -18.15 18.59 -15.34
N GLU A 345 -18.64 18.25 -16.53
CA GLU A 345 -19.54 19.13 -17.29
C GLU A 345 -20.88 19.33 -16.56
N ARG A 346 -21.51 18.27 -16.02
CA ARG A 346 -22.74 18.42 -15.19
C ARG A 346 -22.54 19.42 -14.05
N ARG A 347 -21.40 19.35 -13.34
CA ARG A 347 -21.04 20.30 -12.27
C ARG A 347 -20.79 21.73 -12.76
N LYS A 348 -20.30 21.94 -13.99
CA LYS A 348 -20.13 23.28 -14.57
C LYS A 348 -21.46 23.91 -14.95
N HIS A 349 -22.37 23.12 -15.51
CA HIS A 349 -23.65 23.60 -16.06
C HIS A 349 -24.70 24.01 -15.01
N GLY A 350 -24.36 24.00 -13.71
CA GLY A 350 -25.31 24.32 -12.64
C GLY A 350 -26.42 23.28 -12.47
N LEU A 351 -26.35 22.16 -13.20
CA LEU A 351 -27.19 20.99 -13.01
C LEU A 351 -26.81 20.34 -11.69
N PHE A 352 -27.44 20.85 -10.63
CA PHE A 352 -27.62 20.15 -9.36
C PHE A 352 -28.57 18.96 -9.57
N ASP A 353 -28.10 17.97 -10.33
CA ASP A 353 -28.43 16.59 -10.01
C ASP A 353 -28.21 16.44 -8.51
N LEU A 354 -29.22 15.93 -7.81
CA LEU A 354 -29.15 15.59 -6.38
C LEU A 354 -28.01 14.59 -6.13
N ASP A 355 -27.81 14.19 -4.88
CA ASP A 355 -26.88 13.11 -4.49
C ASP A 355 -27.33 11.71 -5.00
N ALA A 356 -27.98 11.64 -6.17
CA ALA A 356 -28.64 10.48 -6.79
C ALA A 356 -27.67 9.47 -7.43
N ASN A 357 -26.47 9.88 -7.88
CA ASN A 357 -25.33 8.96 -8.03
C ASN A 357 -24.76 8.65 -6.63
N ALA A 358 -25.62 8.00 -5.85
CA ALA A 358 -25.66 7.85 -4.40
C ALA A 358 -24.31 7.75 -3.68
N ARG A 359 -24.21 8.53 -2.58
CA ARG A 359 -23.54 8.08 -1.37
C ARG A 359 -24.38 6.94 -0.82
N LEU A 360 -23.92 5.69 -0.98
CA LEU A 360 -24.68 4.52 -0.56
C LEU A 360 -24.89 4.54 0.96
N ALA A 361 -26.06 4.11 1.41
CA ALA A 361 -26.32 3.97 2.84
C ALA A 361 -25.47 2.83 3.39
N THR A 362 -24.98 2.99 4.63
CA THR A 362 -24.11 1.99 5.27
C THR A 362 -24.53 1.72 6.69
N ARG A 363 -24.85 0.46 7.00
CA ARG A 363 -25.04 -0.02 8.37
C ARG A 363 -23.67 -0.45 8.89
N SER A 364 -23.27 0.02 10.07
CA SER A 364 -21.96 -0.29 10.66
C SER A 364 -22.11 -0.82 12.08
N GLY A 365 -21.71 -2.06 12.32
CA GLY A 365 -21.53 -2.64 13.66
C GLY A 365 -22.76 -2.62 14.57
N LEU A 366 -23.81 -3.40 14.25
CA LEU A 366 -24.91 -3.64 15.19
C LEU A 366 -24.41 -4.53 16.36
N ARG A 367 -24.49 -4.02 17.59
CA ARG A 367 -24.28 -4.81 18.81
C ARG A 367 -25.52 -5.68 19.08
N PRO A 368 -25.37 -6.96 19.44
CA PRO A 368 -26.50 -7.78 19.87
C PRO A 368 -26.99 -7.36 21.27
N ASP A 369 -28.30 -7.08 21.31
CA ASP A 369 -29.22 -7.01 22.45
C ASP A 369 -28.96 -6.10 23.67
N ARG A 370 -30.10 -5.76 24.29
CA ARG A 370 -30.27 -4.96 25.50
C ARG A 370 -30.97 -5.84 26.54
N LEU A 371 -30.86 -5.50 27.83
CA LEU A 371 -32.03 -5.15 28.65
C LEU A 371 -31.63 -4.42 29.95
N LEU A 372 -32.39 -3.36 30.24
CA LEU A 372 -32.59 -2.68 31.54
C LEU A 372 -31.46 -1.89 32.25
N THR A 373 -31.88 -0.71 32.73
CA THR A 373 -31.40 0.02 33.92
C THR A 373 -29.91 0.37 34.07
N SER A 374 -29.36 1.13 33.12
CA SER A 374 -28.72 2.41 33.44
C SER A 374 -28.70 3.33 32.20
N ARG A 375 -28.66 4.65 32.38
CA ARG A 375 -28.46 5.61 31.28
C ARG A 375 -26.96 5.69 30.97
N PRO A 376 -26.47 5.29 29.78
CA PRO A 376 -25.10 5.59 29.38
C PRO A 376 -24.98 7.10 29.13
N MET A 377 -24.06 7.76 29.84
CA MET A 377 -23.77 9.18 29.62
C MET A 377 -23.23 9.38 28.18
N PRO A 378 -23.69 10.41 27.43
CA PRO A 378 -23.19 10.67 26.08
C PRO A 378 -21.75 11.19 26.16
N SER A 379 -20.79 10.35 25.75
CA SER A 379 -19.35 10.63 25.80
C SER A 379 -18.89 11.63 24.73
N LYS A 380 -19.23 12.91 24.92
CA LYS A 380 -18.84 14.07 24.10
C LYS A 380 -17.33 14.41 24.18
N LEU A 381 -16.45 13.42 24.06
CA LEU A 381 -15.00 13.55 24.28
C LEU A 381 -14.10 12.92 23.21
N ILE A 382 -14.69 12.38 22.12
CA ILE A 382 -13.92 11.86 20.97
C ILE A 382 -14.29 12.59 19.66
N ASP A 383 -15.58 12.84 19.41
CA ASP A 383 -16.02 13.65 18.26
C ASP A 383 -15.59 15.14 18.34
N SER A 384 -15.14 15.61 19.50
CA SER A 384 -14.58 16.95 19.70
C SER A 384 -13.10 17.09 19.33
N LEU A 385 -12.36 15.99 19.10
CA LEU A 385 -10.91 16.00 18.87
C LEU A 385 -10.49 16.04 17.39
N PHE A 386 -11.42 15.90 16.44
CA PHE A 386 -11.10 15.87 15.00
C PHE A 386 -12.00 16.77 14.14
N GLY A 387 -12.20 18.02 14.58
CA GLY A 387 -12.88 19.06 13.80
C GLY A 387 -11.93 19.92 12.96
N THR A 388 -11.90 19.74 11.64
CA THR A 388 -11.45 20.81 10.71
C THR A 388 -12.67 21.59 10.23
N THR A 389 -12.90 22.77 10.80
CA THR A 389 -13.99 23.67 10.42
C THR A 389 -13.71 24.40 9.11
N LEU A 390 -14.77 24.94 8.48
CA LEU A 390 -14.65 26.11 7.63
C LEU A 390 -15.87 27.03 7.80
N GLN A 391 -15.59 28.22 8.36
CA GLN A 391 -16.35 29.47 8.34
C GLN A 391 -17.80 29.56 8.89
N ARG A 392 -17.94 30.47 9.86
CA ARG A 392 -19.20 31.12 10.28
C ARG A 392 -19.56 32.27 9.32
N ARG A 393 -20.85 32.39 9.00
CA ARG A 393 -21.72 33.56 9.21
C ARG A 393 -23.06 33.00 9.72
N GLY A 394 -23.82 33.63 10.61
CA GLY A 394 -23.68 34.95 11.20
C GLY A 394 -24.90 35.81 10.86
N ASP A 395 -25.92 35.94 11.72
CA ASP A 395 -26.18 35.18 12.97
C ASP A 395 -27.54 34.43 12.92
N THR A 396 -28.64 34.62 13.68
CA THR A 396 -29.05 35.49 14.82
C THR A 396 -30.20 34.77 15.59
N ASP A 397 -30.70 35.32 16.71
CA ASP A 397 -31.75 34.72 17.58
C ASP A 397 -33.17 34.65 16.97
N GLY A 398 -34.10 33.85 17.57
CA GLY A 398 -35.53 34.20 17.42
C GLY A 398 -36.68 33.20 17.65
N GLY A 399 -36.49 31.91 17.97
CA GLY A 399 -37.60 31.00 18.36
C GLY A 399 -38.65 30.63 17.28
N GLY A 400 -39.62 29.77 17.64
CA GLY A 400 -40.72 29.32 16.75
C GLY A 400 -41.03 27.82 16.87
N VAL A 401 -42.28 27.48 17.20
CA VAL A 401 -42.74 26.09 17.47
C VAL A 401 -43.12 25.35 16.18
N ALA A 402 -43.09 24.01 16.28
CA ALA A 402 -43.24 23.04 15.20
C ALA A 402 -44.61 22.96 14.49
N GLN A 403 -44.52 22.47 13.24
CA GLN A 403 -45.46 21.55 12.57
C GLN A 403 -46.78 22.14 11.99
N PRO A 404 -47.49 21.42 11.09
CA PRO A 404 -47.69 21.93 9.73
C PRO A 404 -49.16 22.00 9.29
N ASP A 405 -49.40 22.52 8.07
CA ASP A 405 -50.09 21.78 7.01
C ASP A 405 -50.02 22.54 5.66
N ALA A 406 -50.60 21.98 4.60
CA ALA A 406 -50.66 22.50 3.23
C ALA A 406 -52.03 22.12 2.60
N PRO A 407 -52.38 22.47 1.34
CA PRO A 407 -51.68 23.28 0.34
C PRO A 407 -52.60 24.32 -0.40
N LEU A 408 -52.05 24.98 -1.45
CA LEU A 408 -52.75 25.52 -2.65
C LEU A 408 -53.97 26.46 -2.50
N SER A 409 -53.82 27.73 -2.94
CA SER A 409 -54.64 28.31 -4.04
C SER A 409 -54.11 29.67 -4.55
N ASP A 410 -54.64 30.08 -5.70
CA ASP A 410 -54.24 31.16 -6.60
C ASP A 410 -54.40 32.60 -6.09
N GLY A 411 -53.80 33.58 -6.77
CA GLY A 411 -54.15 35.01 -6.62
C GLY A 411 -53.13 36.03 -7.16
N ASP A 412 -53.32 36.53 -8.38
CA ASP A 412 -52.69 37.77 -8.85
C ASP A 412 -53.27 39.00 -8.13
N SER A 413 -52.42 39.96 -7.71
CA SER A 413 -52.62 41.40 -7.98
C SER A 413 -51.57 42.33 -7.35
N ASP A 414 -50.95 43.15 -8.20
CA ASP A 414 -50.30 44.44 -7.91
C ASP A 414 -51.39 45.57 -7.87
N PRO A 415 -51.10 46.87 -7.57
CA PRO A 415 -49.89 47.47 -6.98
C PRO A 415 -50.12 48.63 -5.94
N GLY A 416 -49.08 48.93 -5.16
CA GLY A 416 -48.81 50.27 -4.57
C GLY A 416 -49.66 50.72 -3.35
N VAL A 417 -49.56 51.96 -2.82
CA VAL A 417 -48.84 53.19 -3.25
C VAL A 417 -48.46 54.06 -2.01
N GLN A 418 -47.30 54.76 -2.04
CA GLN A 418 -46.84 55.82 -1.11
C GLN A 418 -46.51 55.39 0.36
N ALA A 419 -45.71 56.12 1.17
CA ALA A 419 -45.19 57.49 1.02
C ALA A 419 -43.72 57.71 1.48
N ARG A 420 -43.14 58.79 0.96
CA ARG A 420 -42.06 59.70 1.46
C ARG A 420 -41.58 59.47 2.92
N THR A 421 -40.30 59.59 3.27
CA THR A 421 -39.42 60.78 3.06
C THR A 421 -37.91 60.47 2.95
N ALA A 422 -37.13 61.49 2.55
CA ALA A 422 -35.66 61.56 2.51
C ALA A 422 -35.14 62.46 3.69
N PRO A 423 -33.82 62.74 3.92
CA PRO A 423 -32.68 62.58 2.98
C PRO A 423 -31.27 62.20 3.53
N CYS A 424 -30.41 61.83 2.57
CA CYS A 424 -28.96 62.11 2.44
C CYS A 424 -27.96 61.92 3.62
N ALA A 425 -26.96 61.04 3.39
CA ALA A 425 -25.59 61.23 3.91
C ALA A 425 -24.52 60.68 2.93
N SER A 426 -23.77 61.60 2.32
CA SER A 426 -22.61 61.45 1.43
C SER A 426 -21.92 60.08 1.23
N SER A 427 -21.96 59.67 -0.03
CA SER A 427 -21.02 58.80 -0.74
C SER A 427 -19.52 59.10 -0.53
N ARG A 428 -18.70 58.05 -0.66
CA ARG A 428 -17.34 58.15 -1.25
C ARG A 428 -16.84 56.81 -1.82
N GLN A 429 -17.39 56.39 -2.95
CA GLN A 429 -16.75 55.40 -3.83
C GLN A 429 -15.79 56.13 -4.78
N GLN A 430 -14.56 55.66 -4.91
CA GLN A 430 -13.68 55.98 -6.03
C GLN A 430 -13.79 54.85 -7.06
N GLN A 431 -14.02 55.22 -8.33
CA GLN A 431 -13.95 54.33 -9.48
C GLN A 431 -12.47 54.08 -9.87
N LEU A 432 -12.26 53.36 -11.00
CA LEU A 432 -11.00 52.95 -11.68
C LEU A 432 -10.59 51.49 -11.38
N VAL A 433 -10.42 50.57 -12.35
CA VAL A 433 -10.73 50.53 -13.80
C VAL A 433 -11.22 49.12 -14.15
N ARG A 434 -12.11 48.96 -15.15
CA ARG A 434 -12.39 47.65 -15.79
C ARG A 434 -11.29 47.32 -16.82
N GLU A 435 -10.37 46.43 -16.48
CA GLU A 435 -9.58 45.71 -17.50
C GLU A 435 -10.22 44.35 -17.82
N ASN A 436 -10.45 44.07 -19.09
CA ASN A 436 -10.78 42.72 -19.56
C ASN A 436 -9.50 41.87 -19.56
N ARG A 437 -9.47 40.78 -18.77
CA ARG A 437 -8.44 39.74 -18.88
C ARG A 437 -9.08 38.38 -19.13
N THR A 438 -8.51 37.65 -20.09
CA THR A 438 -8.94 36.32 -20.53
C THR A 438 -8.77 35.26 -19.43
N PRO A 439 -9.47 34.10 -19.50
CA PRO A 439 -9.46 33.11 -18.43
C PRO A 439 -8.10 32.40 -18.30
N ALA A 440 -7.21 32.98 -17.50
CA ALA A 440 -5.93 32.40 -17.14
C ALA A 440 -6.09 31.08 -16.38
N SER A 441 -5.15 30.16 -16.58
CA SER A 441 -5.09 28.88 -15.86
C SER A 441 -5.07 29.08 -14.34
N ARG A 442 -5.79 28.22 -13.60
CA ARG A 442 -5.68 28.14 -12.14
C ARG A 442 -4.19 28.06 -11.72
N PRO A 443 -3.74 28.84 -10.72
CA PRO A 443 -2.35 28.77 -10.27
C PRO A 443 -2.02 27.36 -9.79
N ALA A 444 -0.87 26.85 -10.24
CA ALA A 444 -0.35 25.56 -9.79
C ALA A 444 -0.09 25.60 -8.27
N ASN A 445 -0.32 24.49 -7.58
CA ASN A 445 -0.09 24.41 -6.14
C ASN A 445 1.42 24.58 -5.84
N PRO A 446 1.87 25.63 -5.12
CA PRO A 446 3.29 25.93 -4.94
C PRO A 446 4.05 24.89 -4.08
N LEU A 447 3.33 23.96 -3.42
CA LEU A 447 3.91 22.81 -2.72
C LEU A 447 4.02 21.54 -3.61
N ALA A 448 3.58 21.62 -4.88
CA ALA A 448 3.65 20.54 -5.86
C ALA A 448 4.55 20.89 -7.07
N THR A 449 4.79 22.18 -7.33
CA THR A 449 5.85 22.64 -8.25
C THR A 449 7.23 22.15 -7.79
N PRO A 450 8.16 21.83 -8.70
CA PRO A 450 9.55 21.53 -8.32
C PRO A 450 10.16 22.74 -7.60
N PRO A 451 11.05 22.53 -6.60
CA PRO A 451 11.54 23.61 -5.74
C PRO A 451 12.32 24.70 -6.51
N ASP A 452 12.79 24.37 -7.72
CA ASP A 452 13.57 25.25 -8.60
C ASP A 452 12.71 26.38 -9.21
N ALA A 453 11.42 26.11 -9.45
CA ALA A 453 10.48 27.04 -10.09
C ALA A 453 9.95 28.14 -9.14
N ILE A 454 10.49 28.22 -7.92
CA ILE A 454 10.07 29.12 -6.85
C ILE A 454 11.25 30.02 -6.50
N SER A 455 11.09 31.34 -6.48
CA SER A 455 12.17 32.26 -6.14
C SER A 455 12.64 32.09 -4.68
N ALA A 456 13.88 32.49 -4.37
CA ALA A 456 14.41 32.42 -3.01
C ALA A 456 13.53 33.19 -2.00
N HIS A 457 12.97 34.33 -2.42
CA HIS A 457 12.05 35.14 -1.63
C HIS A 457 10.72 34.40 -1.35
N GLU A 458 10.07 33.84 -2.38
CA GLU A 458 8.84 33.06 -2.21
C GLU A 458 9.04 31.80 -1.35
N ARG A 459 10.20 31.14 -1.44
CA ARG A 459 10.55 30.01 -0.56
C ARG A 459 10.53 30.43 0.91
N GLU A 460 11.14 31.58 1.24
CA GLU A 460 11.19 32.08 2.61
C GLU A 460 9.83 32.62 3.10
N VAL A 461 9.05 33.28 2.24
CA VAL A 461 7.67 33.67 2.56
C VAL A 461 6.80 32.43 2.84
N ASN A 462 6.94 31.36 2.05
CA ASN A 462 6.22 30.12 2.28
C ASN A 462 6.73 29.35 3.51
N ARG A 463 8.04 29.42 3.83
CA ARG A 463 8.59 28.89 5.09
C ARG A 463 7.99 29.62 6.31
N LYS A 464 7.93 30.96 6.29
CA LYS A 464 7.33 31.76 7.37
C LYS A 464 5.83 31.47 7.53
N ARG A 465 5.09 31.29 6.43
CA ARG A 465 3.68 30.82 6.46
C ARG A 465 3.53 29.43 7.06
N LEU A 466 4.42 28.49 6.72
CA LEU A 466 4.44 27.13 7.29
C LEU A 466 4.78 27.15 8.78
N ALA A 467 5.70 28.01 9.23
CA ALA A 467 6.02 28.20 10.65
C ALA A 467 4.84 28.80 11.43
N ALA A 468 4.20 29.85 10.91
CA ALA A 468 3.00 30.44 11.52
C ALA A 468 1.84 29.41 11.60
N SER A 469 1.61 28.63 10.54
CA SER A 469 0.62 27.54 10.55
C SER A 469 0.94 26.47 11.59
N LEU A 470 2.21 26.20 11.86
CA LEU A 470 2.64 25.25 12.88
C LEU A 470 2.49 25.81 14.30
N GLN A 471 2.73 27.11 14.49
CA GLN A 471 2.47 27.81 15.75
C GLN A 471 0.97 27.84 16.10
N CYS A 472 0.09 28.07 15.11
CA CYS A 472 -1.36 28.11 15.34
C CYS A 472 -2.01 26.73 15.50
N CYS A 473 -1.48 25.67 14.87
CA CYS A 473 -2.11 24.35 14.85
C CYS A 473 -1.33 23.25 15.58
N GLY A 474 -0.09 23.51 16.00
CA GLY A 474 0.83 22.56 16.66
C GLY A 474 1.36 21.42 15.76
N VAL A 475 0.67 21.10 14.67
CA VAL A 475 0.78 19.84 13.91
C VAL A 475 0.55 20.09 12.42
N TYR A 476 1.36 19.52 11.51
CA TYR A 476 1.04 19.56 10.08
C TYR A 476 -0.02 18.51 9.67
N PRO A 477 -1.02 18.87 8.84
CA PRO A 477 -2.05 17.93 8.39
C PRO A 477 -1.45 16.69 7.71
N LYS A 478 -1.83 15.49 8.19
CA LYS A 478 -1.22 14.20 7.77
C LYS A 478 -1.20 13.98 6.25
N LYS A 479 -2.18 14.53 5.50
CA LYS A 479 -2.25 14.49 4.03
C LYS A 479 -1.12 15.26 3.32
N TYR A 480 -0.63 16.35 3.91
CA TYR A 480 0.34 17.25 3.29
C TYR A 480 1.73 17.22 3.96
N ARG A 481 1.86 16.66 5.18
CA ARG A 481 3.12 16.53 5.93
C ARG A 481 4.30 16.08 5.06
N LEU A 482 4.15 15.01 4.28
CA LEU A 482 5.24 14.50 3.39
C LEU A 482 5.65 15.48 2.28
N LEU A 483 4.75 16.35 1.81
CA LEU A 483 5.09 17.39 0.82
C LEU A 483 5.77 18.58 1.50
N VAL A 484 5.28 18.97 2.69
CA VAL A 484 5.90 20.01 3.53
C VAL A 484 7.33 19.61 3.92
N TRP A 485 7.56 18.38 4.38
CA TRP A 485 8.89 17.86 4.71
C TRP A 485 9.83 17.90 3.50
N ARG A 486 9.38 17.46 2.31
CA ARG A 486 10.20 17.51 1.08
C ARG A 486 10.54 18.93 0.63
N PHE A 487 9.65 19.89 0.88
CA PHE A 487 9.86 21.31 0.61
C PHE A 487 10.85 21.94 1.60
N LEU A 488 10.65 21.72 2.91
CA LEU A 488 11.52 22.21 3.97
C LEU A 488 12.95 21.63 3.84
N LEU A 489 13.06 20.33 3.57
CA LEU A 489 14.35 19.65 3.39
C LEU A 489 15.01 19.88 2.01
N ARG A 490 14.35 20.59 1.09
CA ARG A 490 14.87 20.93 -0.25
C ARG A 490 15.41 19.72 -1.06
N LEU A 491 14.80 18.54 -0.91
CA LEU A 491 15.37 17.27 -1.41
C LEU A 491 15.67 17.30 -2.93
N PRO A 492 16.90 16.93 -3.36
CA PRO A 492 17.38 17.20 -4.71
C PRO A 492 16.82 16.28 -5.80
N LYS A 493 16.39 15.06 -5.45
CA LYS A 493 15.99 13.96 -6.37
C LYS A 493 17.11 13.44 -7.28
N ASN A 494 18.29 13.14 -6.74
CA ASN A 494 19.42 12.58 -7.48
C ASN A 494 19.20 11.10 -7.81
N GLU A 495 18.25 10.80 -8.70
CA GLU A 495 17.81 9.43 -9.00
C GLU A 495 18.96 8.55 -9.53
N GLU A 496 19.88 9.12 -10.32
CA GLU A 496 20.98 8.38 -10.95
C GLU A 496 22.05 7.96 -9.94
N ALA A 497 22.44 8.87 -9.04
CA ALA A 497 23.36 8.56 -7.94
C ALA A 497 22.78 7.47 -7.02
N PHE A 498 21.49 7.57 -6.67
CA PHE A 498 20.81 6.54 -5.88
C PHE A 498 20.70 5.20 -6.63
N ARG A 499 20.38 5.20 -7.94
CA ARG A 499 20.41 3.99 -8.78
C ARG A 499 21.80 3.36 -8.81
N SER A 500 22.87 4.16 -8.86
CA SER A 500 24.26 3.68 -8.83
C SER A 500 24.58 2.97 -7.51
N LEU A 501 24.19 3.56 -6.36
CA LEU A 501 24.37 2.95 -5.04
C LEU A 501 23.56 1.66 -4.89
N VAL A 502 22.29 1.64 -5.32
CA VAL A 502 21.43 0.45 -5.23
C VAL A 502 21.90 -0.69 -6.15
N ARG A 503 22.57 -0.40 -7.27
CA ARG A 503 23.20 -1.43 -8.14
C ARG A 503 24.32 -2.21 -7.45
N LYS A 504 24.99 -1.64 -6.43
CA LYS A 504 25.99 -2.35 -5.62
C LYS A 504 25.39 -3.46 -4.73
N GLY A 505 24.06 -3.53 -4.60
CA GLY A 505 23.35 -4.65 -3.99
C GLY A 505 23.21 -4.55 -2.46
N LYS A 506 23.57 -5.62 -1.75
CA LYS A 506 23.52 -5.69 -0.27
C LYS A 506 24.91 -5.40 0.30
N HIS A 507 25.00 -4.51 1.29
CA HIS A 507 26.27 -4.25 1.97
C HIS A 507 26.63 -5.38 2.97
N PRO A 508 27.88 -5.87 3.03
CA PRO A 508 28.29 -6.97 3.94
C PRO A 508 27.94 -6.72 5.41
N ALA A 509 28.11 -5.47 5.88
CA ALA A 509 27.72 -5.03 7.23
C ALA A 509 26.32 -5.47 7.68
N PHE A 510 25.37 -5.53 6.75
CA PHE A 510 23.95 -5.78 7.04
C PHE A 510 23.50 -7.21 6.72
N VAL A 511 24.42 -8.17 6.58
CA VAL A 511 24.06 -9.59 6.43
C VAL A 511 23.26 -10.09 7.65
N ARG A 512 23.75 -9.82 8.87
CA ARG A 512 23.09 -10.17 10.15
C ARG A 512 22.01 -9.17 10.62
N LEU A 513 21.56 -8.24 9.75
CA LEU A 513 20.56 -7.23 10.15
C LEU A 513 19.23 -7.85 10.63
N GLY A 514 18.87 -9.06 10.16
CA GLY A 514 17.66 -9.76 10.61
C GLY A 514 17.71 -10.25 12.06
N GLU A 515 18.92 -10.47 12.60
CA GLU A 515 19.15 -10.86 13.99
C GLU A 515 19.17 -9.64 14.91
N LEU A 516 19.88 -8.59 14.47
CA LEU A 516 20.06 -7.35 15.24
C LEU A 516 18.83 -6.42 15.23
N TYR A 517 17.97 -6.51 14.21
CA TYR A 517 16.77 -5.67 14.07
C TYR A 517 15.58 -6.45 13.48
N PRO A 518 14.96 -7.36 14.26
CA PRO A 518 13.93 -8.27 13.78
C PRO A 518 12.59 -7.56 13.48
N LEU A 519 12.33 -7.28 12.20
CA LEU A 519 11.09 -6.67 11.72
C LEU A 519 10.08 -7.70 11.22
N ARG A 520 8.84 -7.64 11.73
CA ARG A 520 7.72 -8.52 11.32
C ARG A 520 7.28 -8.31 9.85
N ASP A 521 7.46 -7.11 9.29
CA ASP A 521 7.11 -6.82 7.89
C ASP A 521 8.32 -7.05 6.94
N ALA A 522 8.29 -8.18 6.22
CA ALA A 522 9.30 -8.54 5.23
C ALA A 522 9.31 -7.66 3.96
N ARG A 523 8.32 -6.77 3.73
CA ARG A 523 8.39 -5.72 2.71
C ARG A 523 9.17 -4.52 3.25
N LEU A 524 8.83 -4.05 4.45
CA LEU A 524 9.52 -2.94 5.12
C LEU A 524 11.00 -3.26 5.40
N PHE A 525 11.30 -4.47 5.89
CA PHE A 525 12.67 -4.94 6.11
C PHE A 525 13.52 -4.90 4.84
N ARG A 526 12.99 -5.35 3.69
CA ARG A 526 13.71 -5.31 2.41
C ARG A 526 13.95 -3.88 1.89
N ARG A 527 13.05 -2.93 2.20
CA ARG A 527 13.26 -1.50 1.90
C ARG A 527 14.31 -0.89 2.82
N LEU A 528 14.25 -1.17 4.12
CA LEU A 528 15.25 -0.74 5.09
C LEU A 528 16.65 -1.24 4.71
N HIS A 529 16.78 -2.54 4.43
CA HIS A 529 18.05 -3.16 4.02
C HIS A 529 18.66 -2.51 2.78
N ARG A 530 17.83 -2.18 1.77
CA ARG A 530 18.24 -1.44 0.56
C ARG A 530 18.75 -0.03 0.89
N VAL A 531 18.01 0.74 1.70
CA VAL A 531 18.36 2.12 2.04
C VAL A 531 19.62 2.16 2.90
N LEU A 532 19.73 1.29 3.92
CA LEU A 532 20.95 1.13 4.74
C LEU A 532 22.16 0.75 3.89
N SER A 533 22.02 -0.25 3.00
CA SER A 533 23.10 -0.64 2.09
C SER A 533 23.54 0.53 1.21
N ALA A 534 22.61 1.32 0.67
CA ALA A 534 22.94 2.51 -0.12
C ALA A 534 23.66 3.61 0.68
N VAL A 535 23.35 3.78 1.99
CA VAL A 535 24.04 4.74 2.86
C VAL A 535 25.48 4.27 3.14
N ALA A 536 25.68 2.99 3.51
CA ALA A 536 27.02 2.45 3.73
C ALA A 536 27.88 2.44 2.44
N PHE A 537 27.27 2.19 1.28
CA PHE A 537 27.95 2.29 -0.02
C PHE A 537 28.28 3.72 -0.50
N TRP A 538 27.76 4.75 0.19
CA TRP A 538 28.07 6.16 -0.03
C TRP A 538 29.14 6.66 0.96
N CYS A 539 29.06 6.27 2.24
CA CYS A 539 30.07 6.54 3.25
C CYS A 539 30.28 5.29 4.14
N PRO A 540 31.45 4.62 4.06
CA PRO A 540 31.69 3.35 4.74
C PRO A 540 31.57 3.38 6.27
N ALA A 541 31.82 4.54 6.91
CA ALA A 541 31.71 4.70 8.36
C ALA A 541 30.29 4.41 8.89
N PHE A 542 29.25 4.75 8.13
CA PHE A 542 27.88 4.36 8.47
C PHE A 542 27.65 2.84 8.38
N GLY A 543 28.52 2.09 7.70
CA GLY A 543 28.56 0.64 7.71
C GLY A 543 29.12 0.02 9.00
N GLU A 544 29.67 0.81 9.93
CA GLU A 544 30.08 0.39 11.28
C GLU A 544 29.17 0.96 12.38
N ALA A 545 28.45 2.05 12.10
CA ALA A 545 27.55 2.72 13.04
C ALA A 545 26.36 1.85 13.46
N SER A 546 26.47 1.19 14.62
CA SER A 546 25.45 0.29 15.20
C SER A 546 24.05 0.92 15.37
N TYR A 547 24.00 2.24 15.55
CA TYR A 547 22.76 3.01 15.70
C TYR A 547 22.06 3.34 14.37
N LEU A 548 22.72 3.21 13.21
CA LEU A 548 22.17 3.60 11.90
C LEU A 548 20.79 2.98 11.59
N PRO A 549 20.49 1.69 11.88
CA PRO A 549 19.17 1.12 11.63
C PRO A 549 18.04 1.88 12.33
N ALA A 550 18.27 2.35 13.57
CA ALA A 550 17.30 3.13 14.32
C ALA A 550 17.11 4.55 13.76
N LEU A 551 18.19 5.21 13.29
CA LEU A 551 18.08 6.52 12.66
C LEU A 551 17.32 6.48 11.31
N VAL A 552 17.52 5.44 10.51
CA VAL A 552 16.99 5.34 9.13
C VAL A 552 15.59 4.73 9.07
N TYR A 553 15.25 3.79 9.95
CA TYR A 553 13.97 3.07 9.96
C TYR A 553 12.72 3.98 9.97
N PRO A 554 12.63 5.06 10.76
CA PRO A 554 11.48 5.95 10.78
C PRO A 554 11.19 6.57 9.41
N PHE A 555 12.23 7.06 8.71
CA PHE A 555 12.07 7.66 7.39
C PHE A 555 11.62 6.64 6.35
N VAL A 556 12.11 5.39 6.42
CA VAL A 556 11.63 4.30 5.55
C VAL A 556 10.17 3.91 5.86
N LYS A 557 9.76 3.91 7.14
CA LYS A 557 8.38 3.66 7.60
C LYS A 557 7.41 4.80 7.23
N VAL A 558 7.89 6.04 7.17
CA VAL A 558 7.10 7.25 6.86
C VAL A 558 6.97 7.49 5.35
N PHE A 559 8.07 7.42 4.59
CA PHE A 559 8.07 7.51 3.13
C PHE A 559 7.72 6.15 2.47
N ARG A 560 6.56 5.59 2.83
CA ARG A 560 6.11 4.20 2.52
C ARG A 560 6.22 3.75 1.06
N ALA A 561 6.17 4.69 0.11
CA ALA A 561 6.16 4.41 -1.33
C ALA A 561 7.35 5.02 -2.11
N ASN A 562 8.32 5.67 -1.46
CA ASN A 562 9.41 6.35 -2.15
C ASN A 562 10.76 6.17 -1.43
N ASP A 563 11.52 5.17 -1.87
CA ASP A 563 12.84 4.82 -1.31
C ASP A 563 13.88 5.94 -1.50
N LEU A 564 13.82 6.69 -2.61
CA LEU A 564 14.72 7.83 -2.86
C LEU A 564 14.44 8.97 -1.88
N ALA A 565 13.17 9.32 -1.65
CA ALA A 565 12.81 10.35 -0.68
C ALA A 565 13.13 9.92 0.76
N ALA A 566 13.02 8.63 1.08
CA ALA A 566 13.47 8.08 2.37
C ALA A 566 14.99 8.22 2.52
N PHE A 567 15.75 7.85 1.48
CA PHE A 567 17.21 7.95 1.44
C PHE A 567 17.69 9.40 1.54
N GLU A 568 17.19 10.31 0.71
CA GLU A 568 17.59 11.73 0.74
C GLU A 568 17.17 12.45 2.04
N ALA A 569 16.02 12.08 2.64
CA ALA A 569 15.64 12.58 3.97
C ALA A 569 16.58 12.02 5.07
N SER A 570 16.95 10.74 4.99
CA SER A 570 17.91 10.15 5.92
C SER A 570 19.30 10.79 5.78
N LEU A 571 19.81 11.00 4.56
CA LEU A 571 21.07 11.71 4.32
C LEU A 571 21.02 13.15 4.86
N SER A 572 19.91 13.87 4.64
CA SER A 572 19.70 15.21 5.19
C SER A 572 19.79 15.21 6.72
N VAL A 573 19.15 14.24 7.38
CA VAL A 573 19.19 14.10 8.84
C VAL A 573 20.59 13.74 9.33
N LEU A 574 21.23 12.75 8.71
CA LEU A 574 22.54 12.26 9.09
C LEU A 574 23.64 13.34 8.95
N LEU A 575 23.60 14.15 7.90
CA LEU A 575 24.58 15.21 7.66
C LEU A 575 24.37 16.47 8.53
N HIS A 576 23.11 16.87 8.79
CA HIS A 576 22.82 18.16 9.42
C HIS A 576 22.49 18.09 10.91
N TRP A 577 22.02 16.94 11.43
CA TRP A 577 21.72 16.75 12.86
C TRP A 577 22.58 15.67 13.54
N CYS A 578 23.21 14.76 12.79
CA CYS A 578 23.98 13.64 13.33
C CYS A 578 25.44 13.60 12.84
N GLY A 579 25.95 14.65 12.19
CA GLY A 579 27.31 14.67 11.62
C GLY A 579 28.37 14.43 12.70
N ASP A 580 28.27 15.16 13.82
CA ASP A 580 29.07 15.03 15.03
C ASP A 580 29.14 13.60 15.61
N PHE A 581 28.16 12.74 15.33
CA PHE A 581 28.14 11.37 15.86
C PHE A 581 29.18 10.47 15.17
N LEU A 582 29.64 10.84 13.97
CA LEU A 582 30.69 10.12 13.25
C LEU A 582 32.11 10.53 13.67
N GLU A 583 32.27 11.72 14.27
CA GLU A 583 33.58 12.23 14.69
C GLU A 583 34.18 11.39 15.84
N SER A 584 33.34 10.73 16.66
CA SER A 584 33.73 9.96 17.84
C SER A 584 33.73 8.43 17.68
N LEU A 585 33.50 7.89 16.47
CA LEU A 585 33.36 6.43 16.26
C LEU A 585 34.57 5.63 16.82
N PRO A 586 34.34 4.51 17.55
CA PRO A 586 33.05 3.82 17.76
C PRO A 586 32.25 4.33 18.98
N HIS A 587 32.72 5.35 19.68
CA HIS A 587 32.14 5.82 20.93
C HIS A 587 31.05 6.90 20.75
N ALA A 588 30.27 7.13 21.80
CA ALA A 588 29.25 8.17 21.84
C ALA A 588 29.88 9.59 21.76
N PRO A 589 29.15 10.61 21.26
CA PRO A 589 29.71 11.93 20.95
C PRO A 589 29.97 12.78 22.20
N GLY A 590 31.08 12.49 22.89
CA GLY A 590 31.46 13.08 24.18
C GLY A 590 31.45 14.62 24.23
N ARG A 591 31.74 15.30 23.11
CA ARG A 591 31.62 16.78 23.01
C ARG A 591 30.17 17.23 23.24
N VAL A 592 29.21 16.63 22.54
CA VAL A 592 27.78 16.95 22.62
C VAL A 592 27.23 16.55 24.00
N LEU A 593 27.58 15.36 24.47
CA LEU A 593 27.15 14.83 25.77
C LEU A 593 27.68 15.66 26.94
N GLY A 594 28.96 16.07 26.90
CA GLY A 594 29.54 17.00 27.89
C GLY A 594 28.97 18.42 27.82
N THR A 595 28.38 18.86 26.69
CA THR A 595 27.59 20.09 26.65
C THR A 595 26.19 19.90 27.26
N LEU A 596 25.55 18.75 27.04
CA LEU A 596 24.28 18.39 27.69
C LEU A 596 24.40 18.34 29.22
N ASP A 597 25.45 17.70 29.76
CA ASP A 597 25.68 17.65 31.22
C ASP A 597 25.89 19.05 31.81
N ARG A 598 26.70 19.90 31.18
CA ARG A 598 26.89 21.30 31.61
C ARG A 598 25.61 22.12 31.53
N ALA A 599 24.76 21.89 30.53
CA ALA A 599 23.47 22.57 30.39
C ALA A 599 22.45 22.08 31.43
N LEU A 600 22.43 20.78 31.74
CA LEU A 600 21.60 20.19 32.79
C LEU A 600 22.02 20.70 34.18
N GLN A 601 23.33 20.68 34.49
CA GLN A 601 23.89 21.17 35.75
C GLN A 601 23.54 22.64 36.02
N ARG A 602 23.62 23.50 35.00
CA ARG A 602 23.25 24.93 35.09
C ARG A 602 21.74 25.15 35.30
N ARG A 603 20.90 24.24 34.82
CA ARG A 603 19.44 24.40 34.77
C ARG A 603 18.72 23.76 35.95
N ASP A 604 19.13 22.56 36.34
CA ASP A 604 18.53 21.79 37.44
C ASP A 604 19.63 21.06 38.24
N PRO A 605 20.33 21.79 39.12
CA PRO A 605 21.41 21.21 39.92
C PRO A 605 20.92 20.11 40.87
N GLN A 606 19.62 20.06 41.21
CA GLN A 606 19.04 19.00 42.04
C GLN A 606 18.94 17.69 41.24
N LEU A 607 18.38 17.73 40.02
CA LEU A 607 18.30 16.55 39.16
C LEU A 607 19.70 16.09 38.70
N TYR A 608 20.62 17.02 38.43
CA TYR A 608 22.01 16.67 38.17
C TYR A 608 22.69 16.00 39.37
N ALA A 609 22.48 16.49 40.60
CA ALA A 609 23.01 15.85 41.81
C ALA A 609 22.44 14.43 42.02
N HIS A 610 21.15 14.23 41.75
CA HIS A 610 20.51 12.90 41.78
C HIS A 610 21.16 11.93 40.78
N PHE A 611 21.39 12.39 39.55
CA PHE A 611 22.10 11.61 38.54
C PHE A 611 23.54 11.28 38.93
N GLN A 612 24.27 12.22 39.54
CA GLN A 612 25.62 11.95 40.06
C GLN A 612 25.61 10.91 41.21
N GLN A 613 24.65 11.00 42.14
CA GLN A 613 24.48 10.02 43.23
C GLN A 613 24.21 8.60 42.70
N HIS A 614 23.41 8.48 41.62
CA HIS A 614 23.11 7.19 40.99
C HIS A 614 24.04 6.81 39.82
N GLN A 615 25.16 7.53 39.61
CA GLN A 615 26.15 7.28 38.54
C GLN A 615 25.55 7.27 37.11
N VAL A 616 24.59 8.16 36.85
CA VAL A 616 23.92 8.35 35.55
C VAL A 616 24.65 9.46 34.78
N THR A 617 25.29 9.10 33.66
CA THR A 617 25.99 10.04 32.76
C THR A 617 25.09 10.48 31.59
N ALA A 618 25.52 11.49 30.82
CA ALA A 618 24.88 11.86 29.56
C ALA A 618 24.78 10.72 28.51
N ASP A 619 25.54 9.62 28.65
CA ASP A 619 25.34 8.43 27.83
C ASP A 619 23.98 7.75 28.11
N VAL A 620 23.57 7.73 29.39
CA VAL A 620 22.36 7.04 29.87
C VAL A 620 21.10 7.83 29.55
N TYR A 621 21.10 9.16 29.71
CA TYR A 621 19.91 9.99 29.44
C TYR A 621 19.94 10.71 28.07
N GLY A 622 21.12 10.98 27.53
CA GLY A 622 21.29 11.74 26.29
C GLY A 622 21.53 10.84 25.08
N TRP A 623 22.52 9.96 25.14
CA TRP A 623 22.83 9.07 24.01
C TRP A 623 21.75 8.02 23.78
N SER A 624 21.07 7.53 24.83
CA SER A 624 19.86 6.68 24.72
C SER A 624 18.77 7.26 23.82
N LEU A 625 18.48 8.55 23.98
CA LEU A 625 17.48 9.29 23.18
C LEU A 625 18.00 9.66 21.79
N LEU A 626 19.28 10.04 21.67
CA LEU A 626 19.88 10.47 20.40
C LEU A 626 20.18 9.30 19.45
N LYS A 627 20.65 8.14 19.95
CA LYS A 627 20.95 6.94 19.14
C LYS A 627 19.72 6.38 18.40
N THR A 628 18.51 6.73 18.86
CA THR A 628 17.23 6.33 18.26
C THR A 628 16.40 7.51 17.74
N ILE A 629 16.89 8.74 17.89
CA ILE A 629 16.13 9.99 17.69
C ILE A 629 14.70 9.90 18.26
N PHE A 630 14.62 9.54 19.54
CA PHE A 630 13.41 9.42 20.36
C PHE A 630 12.40 8.32 19.94
N THR A 631 12.72 7.42 19.01
CA THR A 631 11.73 6.44 18.48
C THR A 631 11.35 5.33 19.46
N GLU A 632 12.18 5.06 20.46
CA GLU A 632 11.86 4.09 21.53
C GLU A 632 10.86 4.65 22.54
N VAL A 633 10.80 5.98 22.65
CA VAL A 633 10.20 6.70 23.78
C VAL A 633 8.94 7.49 23.40
N LEU A 634 8.86 7.98 22.16
CA LEU A 634 7.68 8.66 21.60
C LEU A 634 6.87 7.72 20.69
N SER A 635 5.54 7.82 20.72
CA SER A 635 4.66 7.11 19.78
C SER A 635 4.66 7.75 18.37
N GLU A 636 4.05 7.09 17.38
CA GLU A 636 4.16 7.49 15.96
C GLU A 636 3.68 8.93 15.68
N ASP A 637 2.56 9.37 16.27
CA ASP A 637 2.06 10.74 16.05
C ASP A 637 2.83 11.80 16.83
N GLU A 638 3.42 11.45 17.97
CA GLU A 638 4.23 12.34 18.83
C GLU A 638 5.63 12.57 18.24
N TRP A 639 6.23 11.51 17.71
CA TRP A 639 7.48 11.59 16.96
C TRP A 639 7.28 12.42 15.68
N LEU A 640 6.19 12.19 14.95
CA LEU A 640 5.88 12.96 13.73
C LEU A 640 5.65 14.46 14.01
N THR A 641 5.13 14.84 15.17
CA THR A 641 4.99 16.26 15.55
C THR A 641 6.30 16.86 15.99
N LEU A 642 7.14 16.18 16.78
CA LEU A 642 8.50 16.67 17.09
C LEU A 642 9.27 17.00 15.80
N TRP A 643 9.20 16.12 14.79
CA TRP A 643 9.87 16.35 13.49
C TRP A 643 9.21 17.42 12.60
N ASP A 644 7.90 17.67 12.72
CA ASP A 644 7.29 18.87 12.10
C ASP A 644 7.97 20.16 12.61
N HIS A 645 8.30 20.22 13.91
CA HIS A 645 9.00 21.37 14.51
C HIS A 645 10.49 21.41 14.17
N LEU A 646 11.21 20.28 14.23
CA LEU A 646 12.63 20.20 13.88
C LEU A 646 12.89 20.59 12.41
N PHE A 647 12.09 20.09 11.45
CA PHE A 647 12.29 20.43 10.04
C PHE A 647 11.90 21.87 9.69
N THR A 648 10.93 22.46 10.41
CA THR A 648 10.57 23.88 10.25
C THR A 648 11.73 24.78 10.69
N HIS A 649 12.33 24.44 11.83
CA HIS A 649 13.46 25.15 12.43
C HIS A 649 14.83 24.56 12.00
N ALA A 650 14.92 23.92 10.83
CA ALA A 650 16.17 23.33 10.30
C ALA A 650 17.33 24.33 10.01
N ALA A 651 17.23 25.58 10.48
CA ALA A 651 18.36 26.50 10.58
C ALA A 651 19.16 26.32 11.88
N THR A 652 18.57 25.72 12.93
CA THR A 652 19.18 25.50 14.24
C THR A 652 19.23 23.99 14.57
N PRO A 653 20.25 23.24 14.09
CA PRO A 653 20.30 21.78 14.24
C PRO A 653 20.31 21.33 15.72
N GLN A 654 20.89 22.18 16.58
CA GLN A 654 20.99 22.05 18.03
C GLN A 654 19.64 21.92 18.75
N LEU A 655 18.52 22.27 18.10
CA LEU A 655 17.17 22.07 18.63
C LEU A 655 16.91 20.59 18.98
N LEU A 656 17.59 19.65 18.32
CA LEU A 656 17.56 18.24 18.68
C LEU A 656 18.20 17.95 20.05
N TYR A 657 19.27 18.66 20.42
CA TYR A 657 19.93 18.54 21.72
C TYR A 657 19.12 19.25 22.82
N THR A 658 18.48 20.38 22.51
CA THR A 658 17.54 21.01 23.46
C THR A 658 16.28 20.16 23.69
N ALA A 659 15.88 19.31 22.74
CA ALA A 659 14.81 18.33 22.94
C ALA A 659 15.16 17.27 24.01
N VAL A 660 16.44 16.88 24.15
CA VAL A 660 16.90 15.98 25.22
C VAL A 660 16.74 16.65 26.58
N LEU A 661 17.24 17.89 26.71
CA LEU A 661 17.11 18.69 27.94
C LEU A 661 15.64 18.98 28.28
N ALA A 662 14.79 19.17 27.26
CA ALA A 662 13.36 19.35 27.43
C ALA A 662 12.66 18.08 27.92
N TYR A 663 13.08 16.90 27.43
CA TYR A 663 12.53 15.61 27.85
C TYR A 663 12.86 15.33 29.32
N VAL A 664 14.13 15.50 29.70
CA VAL A 664 14.61 15.38 31.09
C VAL A 664 13.94 16.41 32.00
N SER A 665 13.77 17.67 31.54
CA SER A 665 13.02 18.70 32.29
C SER A 665 11.54 18.37 32.47
N TYR A 666 10.89 17.76 31.47
CA TYR A 666 9.47 17.43 31.50
C TYR A 666 9.17 16.29 32.50
N PHE A 667 10.01 15.26 32.52
CA PHE A 667 9.85 14.11 33.42
C PHE A 667 10.62 14.23 34.76
N ARG A 668 11.09 15.43 35.12
CA ARG A 668 11.82 15.74 36.35
C ARG A 668 11.27 15.03 37.60
N THR A 669 9.96 15.09 37.81
CA THR A 669 9.30 14.53 39.01
C THR A 669 9.32 13.01 39.05
N ALA A 670 9.26 12.35 37.88
CA ALA A 670 9.41 10.90 37.79
C ALA A 670 10.88 10.48 37.98
N LEU A 671 11.81 11.22 37.38
CA LEU A 671 13.25 10.95 37.46
C LEU A 671 13.82 11.13 38.89
N LEU A 672 13.33 12.12 39.64
CA LEU A 672 13.65 12.29 41.06
C LEU A 672 12.94 11.28 41.97
N GLY A 673 11.89 10.63 41.50
CA GLY A 673 11.19 9.54 42.22
C GLY A 673 11.82 8.16 42.00
N ALA A 674 12.79 8.04 41.10
CA ALA A 674 13.48 6.79 40.80
C ALA A 674 14.69 6.59 41.74
N CYS A 675 14.67 5.53 42.53
CA CYS A 675 15.66 5.24 43.57
C CYS A 675 16.88 4.45 43.07
N ASP A 676 16.89 3.95 41.83
CA ASP A 676 17.91 3.03 41.32
C ASP A 676 18.44 3.47 39.95
N ARG A 677 19.74 3.30 39.73
CA ARG A 677 20.38 3.52 38.41
C ARG A 677 19.67 2.74 37.30
N VAL A 678 19.23 1.51 37.58
CA VAL A 678 18.57 0.63 36.62
C VAL A 678 17.16 1.10 36.26
N SER A 679 16.41 1.68 37.20
CA SER A 679 15.08 2.23 36.88
C SER A 679 15.18 3.54 36.10
N ILE A 680 16.22 4.37 36.36
CA ILE A 680 16.52 5.55 35.56
C ILE A 680 16.95 5.16 34.13
N ASP A 681 17.81 4.15 33.95
CA ASP A 681 18.24 3.65 32.63
C ASP A 681 17.05 3.08 31.82
N GLN A 682 16.22 2.24 32.45
CA GLN A 682 15.01 1.69 31.84
C GLN A 682 13.98 2.77 31.45
N PHE A 683 13.92 3.89 32.17
CA PHE A 683 12.99 4.99 31.86
C PHE A 683 13.22 5.59 30.47
N PHE A 684 14.48 5.66 30.00
CA PHE A 684 14.83 6.14 28.66
C PHE A 684 14.66 5.09 27.56
N HIS A 685 14.23 3.87 27.91
CA HIS A 685 13.96 2.76 27.00
C HIS A 685 12.48 2.30 27.03
N GLN A 686 11.58 3.15 27.55
CA GLN A 686 10.13 2.90 27.63
C GLN A 686 9.31 4.07 27.06
N GLN A 687 8.09 3.79 26.60
CA GLN A 687 7.18 4.82 26.06
C GLN A 687 6.40 5.49 27.19
N ASN A 688 6.70 6.77 27.45
CA ASN A 688 6.15 7.54 28.55
C ASN A 688 5.12 8.56 28.04
N ALA A 689 3.89 8.51 28.56
CA ALA A 689 2.79 9.36 28.10
C ALA A 689 3.07 10.85 28.32
N MET A 690 2.94 11.66 27.26
CA MET A 690 3.37 13.06 27.24
C MET A 690 2.33 13.97 26.56
N ASN A 691 2.19 15.21 27.04
CA ASN A 691 1.56 16.26 26.23
C ASN A 691 2.64 16.89 25.32
N VAL A 692 2.69 16.45 24.07
CA VAL A 692 3.69 16.92 23.09
C VAL A 692 3.63 18.42 22.87
N GLN A 693 2.46 19.07 22.95
CA GLN A 693 2.38 20.52 22.76
C GLN A 693 3.12 21.26 23.89
N SER A 694 2.95 20.82 25.13
CA SER A 694 3.67 21.35 26.29
C SER A 694 5.18 21.05 26.22
N PHE A 695 5.56 19.83 25.80
CA PHE A 695 6.97 19.46 25.60
C PHE A 695 7.65 20.27 24.49
N VAL A 696 6.99 20.48 23.34
CA VAL A 696 7.51 21.29 22.24
C VAL A 696 7.59 22.77 22.62
N GLN A 697 6.60 23.30 23.34
CA GLN A 697 6.68 24.66 23.90
C GLN A 697 7.88 24.79 24.85
N LEU A 698 8.09 23.80 25.73
CA LEU A 698 9.22 23.76 26.65
C LEU A 698 10.55 23.71 25.86
N MET A 699 10.68 22.84 24.86
CA MET A 699 11.86 22.74 23.97
C MET A 699 12.16 24.05 23.23
N LEU A 700 11.15 24.71 22.65
CA LEU A 700 11.33 25.99 21.96
C LEU A 700 11.74 27.09 22.94
N ASN A 701 11.17 27.13 24.15
CA ASN A 701 11.59 28.03 25.21
C ASN A 701 13.03 27.75 25.67
N LEU A 702 13.45 26.47 25.77
CA LEU A 702 14.85 26.12 26.07
C LEU A 702 15.79 26.66 24.99
N SER A 703 15.43 26.53 23.72
CA SER A 703 16.26 26.96 22.58
C SER A 703 16.51 28.48 22.52
N GLN A 704 15.72 29.29 23.25
CA GLN A 704 15.93 30.74 23.40
C GLN A 704 16.80 31.09 24.63
N SER A 705 17.06 30.12 25.51
CA SER A 705 17.76 30.30 26.80
C SER A 705 19.14 29.66 26.86
N ILE A 706 19.58 29.01 25.79
CA ILE A 706 20.83 28.25 25.69
C ILE A 706 21.71 28.90 24.62
N ASP A 707 22.95 29.24 24.97
CA ASP A 707 23.93 29.80 24.03
C ASP A 707 24.21 28.80 22.90
N ALA A 708 23.76 29.13 21.68
CA ALA A 708 23.87 28.24 20.53
C ALA A 708 25.33 27.86 20.21
N THR A 709 26.26 28.79 20.41
CA THR A 709 27.70 28.58 20.18
C THR A 709 28.31 27.48 21.06
N ALA A 710 27.67 27.08 22.17
CA ALA A 710 28.16 26.02 23.05
C ALA A 710 28.10 24.60 22.44
N PHE A 711 27.38 24.42 21.33
CA PHE A 711 27.27 23.16 20.58
C PHE A 711 28.00 23.18 19.23
N GLU A 712 28.63 24.29 18.86
CA GLU A 712 29.37 24.41 17.60
C GLU A 712 30.85 24.05 17.82
N SER A 713 31.52 23.52 16.80
CA SER A 713 32.94 23.16 16.89
C SER A 713 33.82 24.41 16.85
N PRO A 714 34.74 24.63 17.81
CA PRO A 714 35.65 25.78 17.79
C PRO A 714 36.63 25.77 16.61
N ASP A 715 37.02 24.57 16.18
CA ASP A 715 38.19 24.36 15.32
C ASP A 715 37.87 24.55 13.83
N GLY A 716 37.78 25.83 13.43
CA GLY A 716 37.83 26.26 12.03
C GLY A 716 39.25 26.33 11.45
N ALA A 717 40.25 25.80 12.16
CA ALA A 717 41.67 25.94 11.84
C ALA A 717 42.48 24.68 12.21
N TRP A 718 42.50 23.72 11.30
CA TRP A 718 43.57 22.71 11.16
C TRP A 718 43.91 22.59 9.68
N GLU A 719 45.19 22.39 9.39
CA GLU A 719 45.79 22.64 8.08
C GLU A 719 45.43 21.56 7.04
N GLU A 720 45.39 21.95 5.76
CA GLU A 720 45.27 20.99 4.65
C GLU A 720 46.63 20.28 4.50
N GLU A 721 46.76 19.03 4.99
CA GLU A 721 47.95 18.20 4.70
C GLU A 721 48.08 18.00 3.18
N GLU A 722 49.07 18.66 2.58
CA GLU A 722 49.37 18.49 1.16
C GLU A 722 49.86 17.06 0.87
N ALA A 723 49.12 16.35 0.02
CA ALA A 723 49.66 15.14 -0.61
C ALA A 723 50.79 15.57 -1.57
N PRO A 724 51.97 14.92 -1.55
CA PRO A 724 53.11 15.35 -2.34
C PRO A 724 52.81 15.24 -3.84
N SER A 725 52.96 16.35 -4.56
CA SER A 725 52.93 16.40 -6.02
C SER A 725 54.26 16.96 -6.52
N ASP A 726 54.93 16.15 -7.35
CA ASP A 726 56.28 16.42 -7.82
C ASP A 726 56.27 17.22 -9.13
N GLU A 727 57.39 17.89 -9.40
CA GLU A 727 57.78 18.52 -10.68
C GLU A 727 56.89 19.64 -11.32
N ARG A 728 57.20 20.89 -10.89
CA ARG A 728 57.71 21.98 -11.76
C ARG A 728 56.93 22.39 -13.05
N GLN A 729 56.40 23.62 -13.05
CA GLN A 729 56.83 24.69 -13.98
C GLN A 729 56.38 26.10 -13.51
N GLN A 730 56.72 27.17 -14.25
CA GLN A 730 57.00 28.50 -13.66
C GLN A 730 56.14 29.67 -14.20
N LYS A 731 55.73 30.58 -13.29
CA LYS A 731 55.43 32.03 -13.48
C LYS A 731 54.25 32.46 -14.40
N PRO A 732 53.72 33.71 -14.25
CA PRO A 732 53.51 34.48 -13.02
C PRO A 732 52.13 35.20 -12.94
N GLU A 733 51.85 35.73 -11.75
CA GLU A 733 51.04 36.92 -11.37
C GLU A 733 50.23 37.70 -12.44
N GLU A 734 48.93 37.90 -12.16
CA GLU A 734 48.22 39.20 -12.26
C GLU A 734 47.00 39.19 -11.31
N ASP A 735 46.46 40.38 -10.97
CA ASP A 735 45.62 40.62 -9.78
C ASP A 735 44.14 40.19 -9.89
N ASP A 736 43.48 39.92 -8.74
CA ASP A 736 42.19 40.58 -8.40
C ASP A 736 41.81 40.46 -6.90
N ASP A 737 41.15 41.48 -6.36
CA ASP A 737 41.00 41.72 -4.92
C ASP A 737 39.65 41.21 -4.34
N ALA A 738 39.66 40.23 -3.42
CA ALA A 738 38.48 39.87 -2.62
C ALA A 738 38.79 39.04 -1.35
N PRO A 739 38.31 39.43 -0.15
CA PRO A 739 38.57 38.69 1.10
C PRO A 739 37.75 37.39 1.18
N ARG A 740 38.30 36.30 0.63
CA ARG A 740 37.71 34.95 0.68
C ARG A 740 37.70 34.35 2.09
N ARG A 741 36.77 34.79 2.94
CA ARG A 741 36.34 34.05 4.14
C ARG A 741 35.73 32.70 3.70
N ARG A 742 36.57 31.66 3.58
CA ARG A 742 36.16 30.26 3.36
C ARG A 742 35.39 29.75 4.58
N ALA A 743 34.09 30.05 4.65
CA ALA A 743 33.22 29.58 5.72
C ALA A 743 33.12 28.03 5.71
N ALA A 744 33.06 27.43 6.90
CA ALA A 744 32.97 25.98 7.05
C ALA A 744 31.79 25.40 6.26
N VAL A 745 32.07 24.42 5.40
CA VAL A 745 31.08 23.92 4.42
C VAL A 745 30.09 22.96 5.08
N SER A 746 29.07 23.54 5.74
CA SER A 746 27.83 22.80 5.98
C SER A 746 27.20 22.45 4.63
N HIS A 747 27.15 21.16 4.30
CA HIS A 747 26.58 20.65 3.04
C HIS A 747 25.04 20.65 3.05
N TRP A 748 24.44 21.68 3.64
CA TRP A 748 23.01 21.86 3.80
C TRP A 748 22.51 23.05 2.96
N PRO A 749 21.58 22.86 1.99
CA PRO A 749 20.92 21.62 1.59
C PRO A 749 21.79 20.70 0.70
N LEU A 750 21.35 19.44 0.57
CA LEU A 750 21.97 18.47 -0.33
C LEU A 750 22.11 18.99 -1.78
N PRO A 751 23.30 18.94 -2.39
CA PRO A 751 23.52 19.35 -3.78
C PRO A 751 22.88 18.39 -4.80
N ARG A 752 22.81 18.84 -6.05
CA ARG A 752 22.31 18.05 -7.19
C ARG A 752 23.40 17.32 -7.96
N GLY A 753 23.01 16.25 -8.64
CA GLY A 753 23.89 15.38 -9.41
C GLY A 753 24.58 14.34 -8.53
N GLN A 754 25.49 14.78 -7.67
CA GLN A 754 26.24 13.91 -6.75
C GLN A 754 25.94 14.26 -5.29
N TYR A 755 26.01 13.27 -4.40
CA TYR A 755 25.96 13.48 -2.96
C TYR A 755 27.37 13.80 -2.45
N PRO A 756 27.53 14.73 -1.49
CA PRO A 756 28.85 15.12 -0.98
C PRO A 756 29.51 13.93 -0.27
N ALA A 757 30.84 13.83 -0.35
CA ALA A 757 31.59 12.87 0.46
C ALA A 757 31.70 13.43 1.89
N PHE A 758 31.17 12.71 2.87
CA PHE A 758 31.39 13.05 4.28
C PHE A 758 32.77 12.56 4.72
N ALA A 759 33.64 13.46 5.17
CA ALA A 759 35.05 13.16 5.44
C ALA A 759 35.45 13.18 6.93
N ARG A 760 34.56 13.61 7.83
CA ARG A 760 34.84 13.84 9.26
C ARG A 760 34.58 12.59 10.11
N TYR A 761 35.42 11.57 9.96
CA TYR A 761 35.43 10.40 10.83
C TYR A 761 36.84 9.80 10.95
N PRO A 762 37.14 9.01 12.01
CA PRO A 762 38.42 8.33 12.16
C PRO A 762 38.64 7.24 11.09
N LYS A 763 39.13 7.64 9.91
CA LYS A 763 39.33 6.76 8.74
C LYS A 763 40.05 5.46 9.11
N PHE A 764 41.21 5.55 9.76
CA PHE A 764 42.00 4.40 10.21
C PHE A 764 41.19 3.35 11.01
N VAL A 765 40.31 3.79 11.92
CA VAL A 765 39.48 2.88 12.73
C VAL A 765 38.43 2.18 11.87
N VAL A 766 37.80 2.93 10.95
CA VAL A 766 36.79 2.40 10.03
C VAL A 766 37.43 1.44 9.01
N ASP A 767 38.56 1.81 8.42
CA ASP A 767 39.29 0.99 7.44
C ASP A 767 39.84 -0.30 8.09
N PHE A 768 40.31 -0.22 9.35
CA PHE A 768 40.65 -1.39 10.16
C PHE A 768 39.44 -2.31 10.37
N GLN A 769 38.30 -1.78 10.84
CA GLN A 769 37.07 -2.57 11.05
C GLN A 769 36.54 -3.19 9.75
N ILE A 770 36.63 -2.51 8.61
CA ILE A 770 36.30 -3.05 7.29
C ILE A 770 37.25 -4.21 6.94
N SER A 771 38.56 -4.03 7.12
CA SER A 771 39.55 -5.08 6.84
C SER A 771 39.36 -6.32 7.71
N GLU A 772 39.02 -6.14 8.99
CA GLU A 772 38.75 -7.22 9.93
C GLU A 772 37.48 -7.99 9.56
N ARG A 773 36.39 -7.29 9.21
CA ARG A 773 35.16 -7.94 8.73
C ARG A 773 35.38 -8.68 7.41
N HIS A 774 36.26 -8.19 6.53
CA HIS A 774 36.65 -8.91 5.32
C HIS A 774 37.48 -10.16 5.63
N ARG A 775 38.40 -10.13 6.61
CA ARG A 775 39.11 -11.31 7.09
C ARG A 775 38.16 -12.36 7.65
N ILE A 776 37.29 -11.98 8.58
CA ILE A 776 36.32 -12.89 9.20
C ILE A 776 35.40 -13.53 8.14
N ALA A 777 34.91 -12.77 7.16
CA ALA A 777 34.07 -13.31 6.09
C ALA A 777 34.80 -14.32 5.18
N LEU A 778 36.11 -14.15 4.95
CA LEU A 778 36.93 -15.13 4.24
C LEU A 778 37.12 -16.40 5.08
N GLU A 779 37.45 -16.26 6.37
CA GLU A 779 37.62 -17.38 7.30
C GLU A 779 36.33 -18.19 7.48
N GLU A 780 35.18 -17.52 7.63
CA GLU A 780 33.85 -18.16 7.62
C GLU A 780 33.59 -18.93 6.32
N SER A 781 33.93 -18.36 5.16
CA SER A 781 33.77 -19.05 3.87
C SER A 781 34.66 -20.29 3.74
N GLU A 782 35.89 -20.25 4.28
CA GLU A 782 36.76 -21.42 4.35
C GLU A 782 36.24 -22.49 5.32
N LEU A 783 35.72 -22.09 6.48
CA LEU A 783 35.16 -23.02 7.47
C LEU A 783 33.94 -23.75 6.90
N VAL A 784 33.04 -23.06 6.21
CA VAL A 784 31.91 -23.68 5.50
C VAL A 784 32.40 -24.64 4.40
N ARG A 785 33.44 -24.27 3.63
CA ARG A 785 34.04 -25.17 2.63
C ARG A 785 34.67 -26.42 3.27
N LYS A 786 35.35 -26.27 4.41
CA LYS A 786 35.96 -27.36 5.19
C LYS A 786 34.88 -28.29 5.75
N GLN A 787 33.79 -27.74 6.30
CA GLN A 787 32.63 -28.52 6.76
C GLN A 787 31.99 -29.34 5.63
N GLN A 788 31.72 -28.72 4.47
CA GLN A 788 31.15 -29.42 3.30
C GLN A 788 32.03 -30.59 2.80
N LEU A 789 33.35 -30.47 2.92
CA LEU A 789 34.30 -31.55 2.59
C LEU A 789 34.25 -32.67 3.63
N LEU A 790 34.17 -32.36 4.94
CA LEU A 790 33.99 -33.36 6.00
C LEU A 790 32.66 -34.12 5.82
N ASP A 791 31.56 -33.40 5.60
CA ASP A 791 30.24 -33.94 5.26
C ASP A 791 30.28 -34.94 4.10
N ALA A 792 31.07 -34.65 3.06
CA ALA A 792 31.24 -35.51 1.89
C ALA A 792 32.08 -36.76 2.22
N ILE A 793 33.17 -36.60 2.98
CA ILE A 793 34.02 -37.71 3.45
C ILE A 793 33.23 -38.65 4.38
N GLU A 794 32.43 -38.12 5.31
CA GLU A 794 31.59 -38.94 6.18
C GLU A 794 30.56 -39.76 5.39
N LYS A 795 29.91 -39.15 4.38
CA LYS A 795 28.98 -39.85 3.49
C LYS A 795 29.67 -40.94 2.67
N GLN A 796 30.90 -40.71 2.20
CA GLN A 796 31.71 -41.74 1.54
C GLN A 796 32.10 -42.87 2.50
N CYS A 797 32.56 -42.54 3.71
CA CYS A 797 32.88 -43.52 4.75
C CYS A 797 31.66 -44.37 5.16
N ALA A 798 30.47 -43.77 5.26
CA ALA A 798 29.22 -44.49 5.52
C ALA A 798 28.86 -45.46 4.38
N GLN A 799 28.97 -45.01 3.11
CA GLN A 799 28.74 -45.87 1.94
C GLN A 799 29.75 -47.03 1.87
N LEU A 800 31.02 -46.80 2.24
CA LEU A 800 32.05 -47.85 2.27
C LEU A 800 31.80 -48.87 3.39
N LYS A 801 31.37 -48.41 4.58
CA LYS A 801 30.95 -49.30 5.69
C LYS A 801 29.77 -50.18 5.27
N ALA A 802 28.70 -49.59 4.74
CA ALA A 802 27.52 -50.33 4.29
C ALA A 802 27.84 -51.36 3.19
N LYS A 803 28.74 -51.02 2.24
CA LYS A 803 29.25 -51.97 1.23
C LYS A 803 30.06 -53.10 1.87
N GLN A 804 30.88 -52.81 2.87
CA GLN A 804 31.67 -53.82 3.60
C GLN A 804 30.77 -54.75 4.42
N GLU A 805 29.69 -54.23 5.02
CA GLU A 805 28.70 -54.99 5.78
C GLU A 805 27.90 -55.92 4.87
N ALA A 806 27.33 -55.42 3.77
CA ALA A 806 26.65 -56.24 2.77
C ALA A 806 27.55 -57.34 2.18
N TRP A 807 28.84 -57.05 1.94
CA TRP A 807 29.81 -58.05 1.50
C TRP A 807 30.10 -59.11 2.58
N ARG A 808 30.19 -58.73 3.87
CA ARG A 808 30.33 -59.67 4.99
C ARG A 808 29.11 -60.57 5.12
N GLU A 809 27.89 -60.04 4.98
CA GLU A 809 26.64 -60.80 5.01
C GLU A 809 26.58 -61.80 3.84
N HIS A 810 26.88 -61.35 2.62
CA HIS A 810 26.95 -62.22 1.45
C HIS A 810 28.01 -63.34 1.62
N LYS A 811 29.18 -63.02 2.20
CA LYS A 811 30.18 -64.04 2.52
C LYS A 811 29.69 -65.06 3.55
N ARG A 812 28.91 -64.63 4.56
CA ARG A 812 28.32 -65.53 5.56
C ARG A 812 27.24 -66.44 4.96
N THR A 813 26.40 -65.94 4.05
CA THR A 813 25.39 -66.79 3.38
C THR A 813 26.01 -67.78 2.41
N VAL A 814 27.07 -67.40 1.69
CA VAL A 814 27.85 -68.34 0.86
C VAL A 814 28.48 -69.44 1.70
N LEU A 815 29.17 -69.11 2.79
CA LEU A 815 29.78 -70.11 3.69
C LEU A 815 28.74 -71.04 4.30
N ALA A 816 27.60 -70.53 4.80
CA ALA A 816 26.51 -71.37 5.31
C ALA A 816 25.90 -72.29 4.24
N ALA A 817 25.91 -71.87 2.97
CA ALA A 817 25.48 -72.70 1.84
C ALA A 817 26.54 -73.71 1.38
N GLU A 818 27.82 -73.53 1.72
CA GLU A 818 28.87 -74.55 1.57
C GLU A 818 28.84 -75.56 2.72
N GLU A 819 28.64 -75.09 3.97
CA GLU A 819 28.50 -75.95 5.15
C GLU A 819 27.30 -76.89 5.00
N LYS A 820 26.13 -76.40 4.56
CA LYS A 820 24.97 -77.26 4.25
C LYS A 820 25.31 -78.36 3.24
N ARG A 821 25.95 -78.00 2.12
CA ARG A 821 26.39 -78.95 1.09
C ARG A 821 27.46 -79.95 1.58
N ARG A 822 28.11 -79.70 2.72
CA ARG A 822 29.02 -80.64 3.42
C ARG A 822 28.32 -81.48 4.51
N THR A 823 27.07 -81.16 4.85
CA THR A 823 26.22 -81.98 5.75
C THR A 823 25.16 -82.78 5.01
N GLU A 824 24.92 -82.45 3.74
CA GLU A 824 24.02 -83.15 2.81
C GLU A 824 24.73 -84.22 1.97
N ALA A 825 26.06 -84.37 2.13
CA ALA A 825 26.95 -85.28 1.42
C ALA A 825 27.84 -86.07 2.39
#